data_AF-A0A918BKG2-F1
#
_entry.id   AF-A0A918BKG2-F1
#
_cell.length_a   1.000
_cell.length_b   1.000
_cell.length_c   1.000
_cell.angle_alpha   90.00
_cell.angle_beta   90.00
_cell.angle_gamma   90.00
#
_symmetry.space_group_name_H-M   'P 1'
#
loop_
_entity.id
_entity.type
_entity.pdbx_description
1 polymer ?
#
loop_
_entity_poly.entity_id
_entity_poly.type
_entity_poly.pdbx_seq_one_letter_code
_entity_poly.pdbx_strand_id
1 'polypeptide(L)'
;MTTHSDTTHQEGAGLAWGPPPAPPAGDESAGEPRQPLVRRAWRGRPEDPSWVRPVFLLTLLVIGGLYTWNLSASGYANSFYSAAVQAGSQSWKAFFFGSLDAANAITVDKPPASLWPMALSVRVFGLNSFAILFPQVLMAVATAGVLWASVRRRFGAGAGFLTLAAFALTPVAALMFRFNNPDAALALLMVTAVYCTLRALEKARTKWLVWAGAAIGLAFLVKTLQAFLILPVLALVYVVLAPAPLKKRIGQVLLAGLATVVAGGWWVAIVELWPASSRPYIGGSQDNSFLELTFGYNGLGRINGEETGSVGGGGGPGGGGGWGETGWDRMFGSSIGGQISWLIPAALILLVAALVLLRKTGRTDTARAAFLLWGGSLLITMAIFSFMQGIFHEYYTVALAPYIAPLTGMGTALLWRERGRARAALTLAGAVTATAAWGYVLLDRSSGYVPWVKWVVLVGGLAAALGLVFVAKLGRRLVLAVAALGVVASLAGPTAYTLTTLNEGHSGSIVTAGPAVSGGRGGPGGGGFPGGGDGPGGGGFPGGGQNRQGQGQGNQQDGQNGRPPTGGFGGGFPGGNQNQQGQQGQQGQQGQGQQGQQGQGQGQQGGPGGRTGEGRMGGGMAGGGMGGLLNGADVDDEAKELLEKNAGDYTWAAAAIGSQNAASYQLSTGEPVMAIGGFNGTDPSPTPAQFKEYVAEGKIHYFIAGGMGGGGTGGDSNTSAQISEWVQENFEEVTAGSATFYDLTRPTS
;
A
#
# COMPACT_ATOMS: atom_id res chain seq x y z
N MET A 1 35.20 10.07 -54.36
CA MET A 1 36.54 9.51 -54.09
C MET A 1 36.40 8.41 -53.04
N THR A 2 37.11 7.31 -53.30
CA THR A 2 37.35 6.10 -52.48
C THR A 2 36.75 6.00 -51.08
N THR A 3 35.88 5.00 -50.92
CA THR A 3 35.52 4.36 -49.64
C THR A 3 36.66 3.50 -49.10
N HIS A 4 36.92 3.56 -47.79
CA HIS A 4 37.63 2.49 -47.08
C HIS A 4 36.72 1.84 -46.05
N SER A 5 36.31 0.61 -46.36
CA SER A 5 35.74 -0.34 -45.42
C SER A 5 36.90 -1.01 -44.68
N ASP A 6 36.83 -1.11 -43.36
CA ASP A 6 37.74 -1.96 -42.61
C ASP A 6 36.94 -2.91 -41.70
N THR A 7 36.94 -4.19 -42.09
CA THR A 7 36.22 -5.27 -41.42
C THR A 7 37.22 -6.23 -40.78
N THR A 8 37.68 -5.91 -39.57
CA THR A 8 38.44 -6.86 -38.75
C THR A 8 37.50 -7.76 -37.96
N HIS A 9 37.40 -9.03 -38.36
CA HIS A 9 36.89 -10.09 -37.49
C HIS A 9 37.77 -10.17 -36.22
N GLN A 10 37.16 -10.05 -35.03
CA GLN A 10 37.73 -10.60 -33.81
C GLN A 10 36.83 -11.70 -33.28
N GLU A 11 37.26 -12.94 -33.53
CA GLU A 11 36.80 -14.09 -32.75
C GLU A 11 37.44 -14.05 -31.35
N GLY A 12 36.76 -14.61 -30.35
CA GLY A 12 37.46 -15.05 -29.12
C GLY A 12 37.66 -14.04 -27.97
N ALA A 13 36.99 -12.89 -27.94
CA ALA A 13 37.01 -12.03 -26.74
C ALA A 13 36.00 -12.49 -25.67
N GLY A 14 36.50 -13.07 -24.57
CA GLY A 14 35.68 -13.42 -23.40
C GLY A 14 35.04 -12.19 -22.72
N LEU A 15 33.99 -12.41 -21.92
CA LEU A 15 33.17 -11.39 -21.25
C LEU A 15 33.94 -10.55 -20.21
N ALA A 16 34.80 -9.65 -20.68
CA ALA A 16 35.55 -8.69 -19.85
C ALA A 16 34.65 -7.53 -19.40
N TRP A 17 33.85 -7.78 -18.36
CA TRP A 17 32.95 -6.80 -17.71
C TRP A 17 33.65 -5.70 -16.88
N GLY A 18 34.85 -5.28 -17.32
CA GLY A 18 35.64 -4.26 -16.66
C GLY A 18 35.05 -2.85 -16.76
N PRO A 19 35.60 -1.88 -16.00
CA PRO A 19 35.49 -0.47 -16.39
C PRO A 19 36.11 -0.26 -17.77
N PRO A 20 35.80 0.84 -18.49
CA PRO A 20 36.51 1.17 -19.72
C PRO A 20 38.04 1.20 -19.44
N PRO A 21 38.88 0.82 -20.43
CA PRO A 21 40.33 0.90 -20.27
C PRO A 21 40.71 2.32 -19.84
N ALA A 22 41.62 2.42 -18.87
CA ALA A 22 42.20 3.71 -18.52
C ALA A 22 42.85 4.30 -19.78
N PRO A 23 42.80 5.63 -19.98
CA PRO A 23 43.57 6.26 -21.04
C PRO A 23 45.05 5.89 -20.88
N PRO A 24 45.83 5.81 -21.98
CA PRO A 24 47.26 5.58 -21.89
C PRO A 24 47.89 6.60 -20.95
N ALA A 25 48.90 6.16 -20.18
CA ALA A 25 49.58 6.99 -19.19
C ALA A 25 50.41 8.11 -19.88
N GLY A 26 49.74 9.20 -20.22
CA GLY A 26 50.35 10.50 -20.47
C GLY A 26 50.59 11.21 -19.13
N ASP A 27 51.69 11.95 -19.04
CA ASP A 27 52.29 12.48 -17.81
C ASP A 27 51.32 12.98 -16.73
N GLU A 28 51.51 12.50 -15.50
CA GLU A 28 50.76 12.91 -14.29
C GLU A 28 51.11 14.34 -13.79
N SER A 29 51.55 15.25 -14.68
CA SER A 29 52.03 16.60 -14.34
C SER A 29 51.06 17.75 -14.67
N ALA A 30 49.96 17.48 -15.38
CA ALA A 30 48.91 18.47 -15.68
C ALA A 30 47.60 18.12 -14.95
N GLY A 31 47.43 18.64 -13.73
CA GLY A 31 46.18 18.46 -12.98
C GLY A 31 44.99 19.09 -13.72
N GLU A 32 44.03 18.28 -14.18
CA GLU A 32 42.79 18.79 -14.79
C GLU A 32 42.15 19.85 -13.89
N PRO A 33 41.85 21.06 -14.40
CA PRO A 33 41.26 22.11 -13.58
C PRO A 33 39.92 21.63 -13.04
N ARG A 34 39.81 21.56 -11.70
CA ARG A 34 38.60 21.13 -10.98
C ARG A 34 37.40 21.90 -11.52
N GLN A 35 36.54 21.21 -12.28
CA GLN A 35 35.42 21.88 -12.96
C GLN A 35 34.54 22.63 -11.94
N PRO A 36 34.09 23.87 -12.25
CA PRO A 36 33.25 24.65 -11.34
C PRO A 36 32.03 23.85 -10.87
N LEU A 37 31.67 24.00 -9.59
CA LEU A 37 30.56 23.24 -8.98
C LEU A 37 29.26 23.36 -9.80
N VAL A 38 28.96 24.54 -10.33
CA VAL A 38 27.82 24.79 -11.23
C VAL A 38 27.90 23.94 -12.51
N ARG A 39 29.06 23.90 -13.17
CA ARG A 39 29.28 23.11 -14.40
C ARG A 39 29.12 21.62 -14.11
N ARG A 40 29.63 21.14 -12.96
CA ARG A 40 29.50 19.75 -12.51
C ARG A 40 28.06 19.38 -12.12
N ALA A 41 27.32 20.30 -11.50
CA ALA A 41 25.91 20.10 -11.16
C ALA A 41 25.05 19.92 -12.42
N TRP A 42 25.30 20.76 -13.45
CA TRP A 42 24.52 20.81 -14.69
C TRP A 42 24.93 19.77 -15.74
N ARG A 43 26.24 19.58 -16.00
CA ARG A 43 26.75 18.63 -17.01
C ARG A 43 27.02 17.22 -16.46
N GLY A 44 27.08 17.06 -15.13
CA GLY A 44 27.30 15.77 -14.49
C GLY A 44 28.78 15.39 -14.46
N ARG A 45 29.11 14.18 -14.89
CA ARG A 45 30.49 13.70 -14.92
C ARG A 45 31.13 13.89 -16.31
N PRO A 46 32.47 14.06 -16.41
CA PRO A 46 33.13 14.25 -17.71
C PRO A 46 32.91 13.09 -18.70
N GLU A 47 32.78 11.86 -18.20
CA GLU A 47 32.54 10.67 -19.03
C GLU A 47 31.11 10.52 -19.55
N ASP A 48 30.16 11.35 -19.09
CA ASP A 48 28.76 11.28 -19.50
C ASP A 48 28.48 12.24 -20.67
N PRO A 49 27.68 11.84 -21.67
CA PRO A 49 27.20 12.77 -22.69
C PRO A 49 26.48 13.96 -22.06
N SER A 50 26.76 15.17 -22.55
CA SER A 50 26.34 16.44 -21.94
C SER A 50 24.84 16.59 -21.69
N TRP A 51 23.99 15.87 -22.43
CA TRP A 51 22.53 15.85 -22.29
C TRP A 51 22.03 14.98 -21.13
N VAL A 52 22.81 14.03 -20.62
CA VAL A 52 22.35 13.02 -19.65
C VAL A 52 21.94 13.65 -18.31
N ARG A 53 22.79 14.54 -17.76
CA ARG A 53 22.51 15.21 -16.49
C ARG A 53 21.35 16.22 -16.60
N PRO A 54 21.26 17.06 -17.65
CA PRO A 54 20.10 17.90 -17.93
C PRO A 54 18.79 17.13 -18.01
N VAL A 55 18.74 16.07 -18.82
CA VAL A 55 17.51 15.28 -19.01
C VAL A 55 17.15 14.54 -17.72
N PHE A 56 18.12 14.06 -16.92
CA PHE A 56 17.85 13.52 -15.59
C PHE A 56 17.21 14.55 -14.64
N LEU A 57 17.74 15.78 -14.58
CA LEU A 57 17.16 16.84 -13.75
C LEU A 57 15.74 17.21 -14.23
N LEU A 58 15.53 17.29 -15.56
CA LEU A 58 14.21 17.49 -16.14
C LEU A 58 13.26 16.32 -15.81
N THR A 59 13.72 15.05 -15.84
CA THR A 59 12.90 13.90 -15.43
C THR A 59 12.50 13.99 -13.96
N LEU A 60 13.40 14.42 -13.07
CA LEU A 60 13.03 14.66 -11.66
C LEU A 60 11.99 15.77 -11.51
N LEU A 61 12.13 16.87 -12.27
CA LEU A 61 11.14 17.95 -12.29
C LEU A 61 9.78 17.50 -12.85
N VAL A 62 9.78 16.66 -13.88
CA VAL A 62 8.55 16.07 -14.46
C VAL A 62 7.89 15.12 -13.46
N ILE A 63 8.65 14.26 -12.78
CA ILE A 63 8.10 13.37 -11.73
C ILE A 63 7.51 14.19 -10.58
N GLY A 64 8.25 15.20 -10.09
CA GLY A 64 7.75 16.11 -9.05
C GLY A 64 6.48 16.82 -9.50
N GLY A 65 6.50 17.47 -10.67
CA GLY A 65 5.37 18.18 -11.25
C GLY A 65 4.12 17.31 -11.43
N LEU A 66 4.29 16.11 -12.01
CA LEU A 66 3.21 15.13 -12.17
C LEU A 66 2.61 14.71 -10.82
N TYR A 67 3.44 14.51 -9.78
CA TYR A 67 2.92 14.06 -8.49
C TYR A 67 2.34 15.22 -7.66
N THR A 68 2.78 16.47 -7.85
CA THR A 68 2.06 17.66 -7.35
C THR A 68 0.75 17.97 -8.10
N TRP A 69 0.51 17.39 -9.28
CA TRP A 69 -0.72 17.63 -10.02
C TRP A 69 -1.93 17.20 -9.20
N ASN A 70 -2.92 18.10 -9.10
CA ASN A 70 -4.16 17.91 -8.33
C ASN A 70 -3.97 17.41 -6.88
N LEU A 71 -2.81 17.67 -6.25
CA LEU A 71 -2.43 17.03 -4.98
C LEU A 71 -3.43 17.29 -3.85
N SER A 72 -4.01 18.49 -3.80
CA SER A 72 -4.95 18.88 -2.75
C SER A 72 -6.36 18.31 -2.90
N ALA A 73 -6.70 17.67 -4.03
CA ALA A 73 -8.00 17.01 -4.20
C ALA A 73 -8.22 15.83 -3.25
N SER A 74 -7.14 15.28 -2.68
CA SER A 74 -7.20 14.25 -1.63
C SER A 74 -7.59 14.79 -0.24
N GLY A 75 -7.72 16.11 -0.06
CA GLY A 75 -8.04 16.71 1.24
C GLY A 75 -7.03 16.28 2.32
N TYR A 76 -7.51 15.78 3.45
CA TYR A 76 -6.66 15.21 4.50
C TYR A 76 -6.19 13.76 4.26
N ALA A 77 -6.46 13.19 3.08
CA ALA A 77 -6.07 11.85 2.67
C ALA A 77 -6.50 10.79 3.70
N ASN A 78 -5.57 10.13 4.37
CA ASN A 78 -5.87 9.34 5.57
C ASN A 78 -5.94 10.26 6.80
N SER A 79 -7.14 10.59 7.25
CA SER A 79 -7.35 11.51 8.37
C SER A 79 -6.70 11.03 9.67
N PHE A 80 -6.58 9.72 9.94
CA PHE A 80 -5.85 9.18 11.10
C PHE A 80 -4.40 9.67 11.19
N TYR A 81 -3.65 9.63 10.08
CA TYR A 81 -2.28 10.16 10.05
C TYR A 81 -2.22 11.69 9.94
N SER A 82 -3.21 12.35 9.31
CA SER A 82 -3.29 13.82 9.26
C SER A 82 -3.53 14.45 10.63
N ALA A 83 -4.39 13.85 11.47
CA ALA A 83 -4.61 14.30 12.85
C ALA A 83 -3.31 14.22 13.67
N ALA A 84 -2.57 13.11 13.58
CA ALA A 84 -1.28 12.98 14.26
C ALA A 84 -0.21 13.97 13.76
N VAL A 85 -0.26 14.34 12.47
CA VAL A 85 0.59 15.37 11.87
C VAL A 85 0.25 16.77 12.39
N GLN A 86 -1.04 17.10 12.49
CA GLN A 86 -1.54 18.32 13.13
C GLN A 86 -1.10 18.39 14.60
N ALA A 87 -1.34 17.35 15.38
CA ALA A 87 -0.93 17.24 16.77
C ALA A 87 0.59 17.42 16.94
N GLY A 88 1.41 16.79 16.10
CA GLY A 88 2.87 16.98 16.09
C GLY A 88 3.32 18.39 15.67
N SER A 89 2.52 19.10 14.88
CA SER A 89 2.80 20.51 14.54
C SER A 89 2.50 21.48 15.69
N GLN A 90 1.58 21.11 16.59
CA GLN A 90 1.24 21.88 17.79
C GLN A 90 2.16 21.52 18.96
N SER A 91 2.36 20.22 19.26
CA SER A 91 3.07 19.71 20.44
C SER A 91 4.32 18.91 20.08
N TRP A 92 5.49 19.29 20.63
CA TRP A 92 6.74 18.52 20.47
C TRP A 92 6.67 17.13 21.11
N LYS A 93 5.81 16.92 22.12
CA LYS A 93 5.58 15.60 22.72
C LYS A 93 4.79 14.71 21.77
N ALA A 94 3.71 15.24 21.19
CA ALA A 94 2.93 14.55 20.16
C ALA A 94 3.79 14.22 18.93
N PHE A 95 4.65 15.16 18.52
CA PHE A 95 5.65 14.96 17.46
C PHE A 95 6.62 13.80 17.76
N PHE A 96 7.10 13.72 19.00
CA PHE A 96 8.03 12.68 19.41
C PHE A 96 7.39 11.29 19.42
N PHE A 97 6.15 11.16 19.92
CA PHE A 97 5.48 9.86 20.06
C PHE A 97 4.66 9.44 18.82
N GLY A 98 4.21 10.38 17.99
CA GLY A 98 3.18 10.11 16.98
C GLY A 98 1.78 10.07 17.60
N SER A 99 1.50 10.94 18.56
CA SER A 99 0.16 11.07 19.16
C SER A 99 -0.87 11.51 18.14
N LEU A 100 -2.08 10.97 18.23
CA LEU A 100 -3.22 11.38 17.42
C LEU A 100 -3.62 12.83 17.71
N ASP A 101 -3.61 13.20 18.99
CA ASP A 101 -4.03 14.50 19.52
C ASP A 101 -2.88 15.25 20.21
N ALA A 102 -2.99 16.58 20.28
CA ALA A 102 -1.93 17.42 20.86
C ALA A 102 -1.79 17.29 22.39
N ALA A 103 -2.83 16.86 23.09
CA ALA A 103 -2.82 16.58 24.53
C ALA A 103 -2.26 15.17 24.87
N ASN A 104 -1.94 14.36 23.86
CA ASN A 104 -1.23 13.07 23.96
C ASN A 104 -2.02 11.97 24.71
N ALA A 105 -3.29 11.73 24.35
CA ALA A 105 -4.03 10.58 24.87
C ALA A 105 -3.47 9.25 24.33
N ILE A 106 -3.39 9.11 23.00
CA ILE A 106 -3.01 7.87 22.32
C ILE A 106 -2.18 8.14 21.06
N THR A 107 -1.37 7.17 20.64
CA THR A 107 -0.57 7.22 19.40
C THR A 107 -1.24 6.53 18.21
N VAL A 108 -0.74 6.82 17.02
CA VAL A 108 -1.09 6.02 15.82
C VAL A 108 -0.43 4.65 15.86
N ASP A 109 -0.90 3.73 15.01
CA ASP A 109 -0.47 2.32 14.95
C ASP A 109 0.94 2.11 14.34
N LYS A 110 1.81 3.13 14.34
CA LYS A 110 3.14 3.16 13.70
C LYS A 110 4.13 4.01 14.51
N PRO A 111 5.44 3.70 14.45
CA PRO A 111 6.46 4.64 14.88
C PRO A 111 6.46 5.92 13.99
N PRO A 112 6.86 7.08 14.52
CA PRO A 112 6.46 8.38 13.98
C PRO A 112 7.37 8.96 12.88
N ALA A 113 8.41 8.25 12.41
CA ALA A 113 9.37 8.87 11.47
C ALA A 113 8.78 9.16 10.08
N SER A 114 7.64 8.56 9.72
CA SER A 114 6.82 8.96 8.56
C SER A 114 6.12 10.30 8.77
N LEU A 115 5.71 10.60 10.01
CA LEU A 115 4.95 11.79 10.37
C LEU A 115 5.83 13.03 10.50
N TRP A 116 7.07 12.88 10.99
CA TRP A 116 7.97 14.02 11.25
C TRP A 116 8.12 15.01 10.08
N PRO A 117 8.35 14.58 8.81
CA PRO A 117 8.47 15.53 7.69
C PRO A 117 7.17 16.27 7.41
N MET A 118 6.02 15.63 7.62
CA MET A 118 4.70 16.23 7.44
C MET A 118 4.37 17.22 8.57
N ALA A 119 4.64 16.85 9.83
CA ALA A 119 4.40 17.73 10.98
C ALA A 119 5.33 18.96 10.98
N LEU A 120 6.59 18.82 10.54
CA LEU A 120 7.48 19.97 10.29
C LEU A 120 6.97 20.85 9.15
N SER A 121 6.46 20.25 8.07
CA SER A 121 5.87 20.98 6.94
C SER A 121 4.64 21.79 7.37
N VAL A 122 3.71 21.18 8.11
CA VAL A 122 2.54 21.86 8.69
C VAL A 122 2.94 22.97 9.67
N ARG A 123 3.98 22.77 10.49
CA ARG A 123 4.49 23.83 11.38
C ARG A 123 5.09 25.03 10.63
N VAL A 124 5.54 24.85 9.38
CA VAL A 124 6.09 25.93 8.53
C VAL A 124 5.02 26.59 7.65
N PHE A 125 4.07 25.82 7.13
CA PHE A 125 3.10 26.26 6.11
C PHE A 125 1.64 26.32 6.58
N GLY A 126 1.39 26.03 7.87
CA GLY A 126 0.04 25.88 8.42
C GLY A 126 -0.59 24.53 8.08
N LEU A 127 -1.71 24.22 8.75
CA LEU A 127 -2.50 23.02 8.46
C LEU A 127 -3.26 23.19 7.15
N ASN A 128 -2.89 22.40 6.15
CA ASN A 128 -3.64 22.25 4.90
C ASN A 128 -3.18 20.98 4.17
N SER A 129 -4.01 20.50 3.23
CA SER A 129 -3.74 19.32 2.41
C SER A 129 -2.36 19.34 1.74
N PHE A 130 -1.96 20.46 1.14
CA PHE A 130 -0.67 20.56 0.44
C PHE A 130 0.51 20.42 1.39
N ALA A 131 0.48 21.07 2.57
CA ALA A 131 1.53 20.99 3.56
C ALA A 131 1.75 19.55 4.08
N ILE A 132 0.69 18.75 4.20
CA ILE A 132 0.76 17.34 4.60
C ILE A 132 1.30 16.46 3.47
N LEU A 133 0.80 16.63 2.23
CA LEU A 133 1.06 15.70 1.14
C LEU A 133 2.34 16.00 0.34
N PHE A 134 2.77 17.26 0.26
CA PHE A 134 3.95 17.66 -0.53
C PHE A 134 5.27 16.98 -0.09
N PRO A 135 5.54 16.74 1.22
CA PRO A 135 6.68 15.91 1.65
C PRO A 135 6.74 14.52 1.00
N GLN A 136 5.60 13.90 0.70
CA GLN A 136 5.55 12.59 0.03
C GLN A 136 6.03 12.69 -1.43
N VAL A 137 5.67 13.78 -2.12
CA VAL A 137 6.17 14.07 -3.48
C VAL A 137 7.69 14.30 -3.47
N LEU A 138 8.23 14.97 -2.44
CA LEU A 138 9.68 15.12 -2.27
C LEU A 138 10.38 13.77 -2.06
N MET A 139 9.76 12.84 -1.32
CA MET A 139 10.26 11.46 -1.19
C MET A 139 10.20 10.69 -2.52
N ALA A 140 9.23 10.97 -3.39
CA ALA A 140 9.16 10.41 -4.75
C ALA A 140 10.36 10.83 -5.61
N VAL A 141 10.65 12.15 -5.61
CA VAL A 141 11.79 12.74 -6.34
C VAL A 141 13.11 12.21 -5.78
N ALA A 142 13.23 12.08 -4.46
CA ALA A 142 14.40 11.47 -3.82
C ALA A 142 14.56 9.99 -4.22
N THR A 143 13.47 9.21 -4.21
CA THR A 143 13.46 7.78 -4.58
C THR A 143 13.89 7.60 -6.04
N ALA A 144 13.33 8.39 -6.96
CA ALA A 144 13.77 8.46 -8.34
C ALA A 144 15.27 8.81 -8.45
N GLY A 145 15.76 9.78 -7.68
CA GLY A 145 17.18 10.14 -7.62
C GLY A 145 18.10 8.97 -7.21
N VAL A 146 17.70 8.17 -6.22
CA VAL A 146 18.48 7.00 -5.74
C VAL A 146 18.37 5.81 -6.70
N LEU A 147 17.19 5.55 -7.29
CA LEU A 147 17.02 4.55 -8.35
C LEU A 147 17.92 4.84 -9.56
N TRP A 148 17.93 6.10 -10.03
CA TRP A 148 18.85 6.55 -11.06
C TRP A 148 20.31 6.33 -10.66
N ALA A 149 20.71 6.76 -9.45
CA ALA A 149 22.09 6.61 -8.98
C ALA A 149 22.53 5.14 -8.86
N SER A 150 21.59 4.23 -8.59
CA SER A 150 21.79 2.78 -8.54
C SER A 150 22.01 2.19 -9.93
N VAL A 151 21.12 2.49 -10.89
CA VAL A 151 21.10 1.87 -12.21
C VAL A 151 22.11 2.50 -13.17
N ARG A 152 22.14 3.85 -13.24
CA ARG A 152 22.96 4.63 -14.20
C ARG A 152 24.43 4.25 -14.17
N ARG A 153 24.93 3.95 -12.96
CA ARG A 153 26.33 3.72 -12.63
C ARG A 153 26.91 2.44 -13.22
N ARG A 154 26.10 1.39 -13.40
CA ARG A 154 26.53 0.10 -13.97
C ARG A 154 25.92 -0.18 -15.35
N PHE A 155 24.69 0.28 -15.62
CA PHE A 155 23.92 -0.09 -16.80
C PHE A 155 23.76 1.02 -17.85
N GLY A 156 24.13 2.27 -17.53
CA GLY A 156 24.13 3.40 -18.46
C GLY A 156 22.85 4.26 -18.42
N ALA A 157 22.81 5.32 -19.22
CA ALA A 157 21.74 6.32 -19.18
C ALA A 157 20.37 5.76 -19.56
N GLY A 158 20.28 5.00 -20.66
CA GLY A 158 19.02 4.40 -21.11
C GLY A 158 18.38 3.48 -20.07
N ALA A 159 19.19 2.66 -19.38
CA ALA A 159 18.72 1.83 -18.27
C ALA A 159 18.10 2.68 -17.15
N GLY A 160 18.79 3.76 -16.76
CA GLY A 160 18.30 4.70 -15.75
C GLY A 160 16.98 5.35 -16.14
N PHE A 161 16.83 5.85 -17.37
CA PHE A 161 15.57 6.47 -17.82
C PHE A 161 14.42 5.48 -17.93
N LEU A 162 14.67 4.23 -18.38
CA LEU A 162 13.66 3.17 -18.37
C LEU A 162 13.20 2.84 -16.94
N THR A 163 14.12 2.83 -15.97
CA THR A 163 13.79 2.68 -14.55
C THR A 163 12.96 3.84 -14.02
N LEU A 164 13.32 5.09 -14.35
CA LEU A 164 12.53 6.26 -13.91
C LEU A 164 11.13 6.27 -14.52
N ALA A 165 10.99 5.95 -15.81
CA ALA A 165 9.69 5.85 -16.47
C ALA A 165 8.82 4.73 -15.87
N ALA A 166 9.37 3.54 -15.66
CA ALA A 166 8.65 2.43 -15.04
C ALA A 166 8.20 2.74 -13.60
N PHE A 167 9.05 3.39 -12.81
CA PHE A 167 8.71 3.83 -11.44
C PHE A 167 7.60 4.90 -11.46
N ALA A 168 7.80 5.98 -12.22
CA ALA A 168 6.90 7.14 -12.22
C ALA A 168 5.49 6.83 -12.78
N LEU A 169 5.40 5.88 -13.71
CA LEU A 169 4.17 5.47 -14.39
C LEU A 169 3.56 4.20 -13.79
N THR A 170 4.00 3.75 -12.62
CA THR A 170 3.33 2.67 -11.88
C THR A 170 2.16 3.26 -11.06
N PRO A 171 0.90 2.81 -11.26
CA PRO A 171 -0.27 3.46 -10.66
C PRO A 171 -0.20 3.58 -9.13
N VAL A 172 0.12 2.49 -8.43
CA VAL A 172 0.20 2.50 -6.96
C VAL A 172 1.36 3.34 -6.43
N ALA A 173 2.42 3.55 -7.22
CA ALA A 173 3.48 4.48 -6.86
C ALA A 173 3.00 5.94 -6.99
N ALA A 174 2.29 6.27 -8.07
CA ALA A 174 1.68 7.60 -8.22
C ALA A 174 0.69 7.90 -7.09
N LEU A 175 -0.11 6.93 -6.66
CA LEU A 175 -0.99 7.07 -5.50
C LEU A 175 -0.19 7.30 -4.20
N MET A 176 0.67 6.36 -3.83
CA MET A 176 1.25 6.34 -2.49
C MET A 176 2.36 7.36 -2.24
N PHE A 177 2.95 7.92 -3.30
CA PHE A 177 3.81 9.11 -3.19
C PHE A 177 3.03 10.44 -3.20
N ARG A 178 1.68 10.39 -3.22
CA ARG A 178 0.74 11.51 -3.07
C ARG A 178 -0.20 11.32 -1.86
N PHE A 179 0.10 10.36 -0.99
CA PHE A 179 -0.75 9.94 0.12
C PHE A 179 0.06 9.89 1.44
N ASN A 180 -0.54 10.27 2.56
CA ASN A 180 0.14 10.51 3.85
C ASN A 180 0.45 9.24 4.67
N ASN A 181 0.22 8.05 4.12
CA ASN A 181 0.62 6.77 4.73
C ASN A 181 2.16 6.62 4.77
N PRO A 182 2.72 5.75 5.64
CA PRO A 182 4.17 5.57 5.80
C PRO A 182 4.93 5.02 4.57
N ASP A 183 4.24 4.59 3.52
CA ASP A 183 4.81 3.79 2.42
C ASP A 183 5.82 4.53 1.53
N ALA A 184 5.66 5.84 1.32
CA ALA A 184 6.62 6.63 0.52
C ALA A 184 7.98 6.80 1.23
N ALA A 185 7.95 7.07 2.54
CA ALA A 185 9.16 7.12 3.37
C ALA A 185 9.86 5.75 3.43
N LEU A 186 9.08 4.68 3.57
CA LEU A 186 9.60 3.31 3.55
C LEU A 186 10.27 2.98 2.21
N ALA A 187 9.60 3.26 1.09
CA ALA A 187 10.14 3.01 -0.25
C ALA A 187 11.48 3.73 -0.49
N LEU A 188 11.58 5.00 -0.10
CA LEU A 188 12.83 5.78 -0.18
C LEU A 188 13.97 5.13 0.61
N LEU A 189 13.71 4.73 1.86
CA LEU A 189 14.73 4.16 2.74
C LEU A 189 15.15 2.76 2.30
N MET A 190 14.23 1.92 1.83
CA MET A 190 14.51 0.59 1.30
C MET A 190 15.37 0.65 0.02
N VAL A 191 15.03 1.56 -0.91
CA VAL A 191 15.84 1.85 -2.10
C VAL A 191 17.23 2.36 -1.72
N THR A 192 17.31 3.20 -0.68
CA THR A 192 18.58 3.70 -0.13
C THR A 192 19.43 2.58 0.48
N ALA A 193 18.82 1.61 1.18
CA ALA A 193 19.50 0.44 1.73
C ALA A 193 20.07 -0.46 0.62
N VAL A 194 19.30 -0.72 -0.45
CA VAL A 194 19.79 -1.47 -1.63
C VAL A 194 20.93 -0.71 -2.33
N TYR A 195 20.78 0.60 -2.55
CA TYR A 195 21.85 1.44 -3.11
C TYR A 195 23.14 1.39 -2.28
N CYS A 196 23.02 1.57 -0.97
CA CYS A 196 24.15 1.51 -0.05
C CYS A 196 24.82 0.10 -0.07
N THR A 197 24.04 -0.97 -0.15
CA THR A 197 24.57 -2.34 -0.29
C THR A 197 25.31 -2.53 -1.62
N LEU A 198 24.79 -2.01 -2.73
CA LEU A 198 25.49 -1.96 -4.03
C LEU A 198 26.82 -1.21 -3.94
N ARG A 199 26.84 -0.03 -3.30
CA ARG A 199 28.05 0.78 -3.10
C ARG A 199 29.06 0.11 -2.16
N ALA A 200 28.61 -0.73 -1.22
CA ALA A 200 29.47 -1.55 -0.39
C ALA A 200 30.14 -2.67 -1.21
N LEU A 201 29.35 -3.39 -2.03
CA LEU A 201 29.80 -4.51 -2.86
C LEU A 201 30.91 -4.14 -3.85
N GLU A 202 30.93 -2.93 -4.41
CA GLU A 202 31.95 -2.47 -5.37
C GLU A 202 33.39 -2.67 -4.90
N LYS A 203 33.66 -2.45 -3.60
CA LYS A 203 35.01 -2.45 -3.00
C LYS A 203 35.04 -2.98 -1.56
N ALA A 204 34.06 -3.81 -1.17
CA ALA A 204 33.81 -4.28 0.20
C ALA A 204 33.93 -3.17 1.27
N ARG A 205 33.34 -1.99 1.00
CA ARG A 205 33.50 -0.78 1.81
C ARG A 205 32.51 -0.75 2.97
N THR A 206 33.00 -1.03 4.18
CA THR A 206 32.22 -1.07 5.43
C THR A 206 31.27 0.12 5.60
N LYS A 207 31.75 1.35 5.34
CA LYS A 207 30.93 2.57 5.55
C LYS A 207 29.60 2.56 4.79
N TRP A 208 29.55 1.97 3.60
CA TRP A 208 28.33 1.90 2.81
C TRP A 208 27.36 0.85 3.37
N LEU A 209 27.87 -0.24 3.94
CA LEU A 209 27.02 -1.24 4.59
C LEU A 209 26.48 -0.74 5.93
N VAL A 210 27.26 0.07 6.67
CA VAL A 210 26.77 0.82 7.85
C VAL A 210 25.65 1.78 7.46
N TRP A 211 25.78 2.54 6.37
CA TRP A 211 24.69 3.36 5.85
C TRP A 211 23.47 2.55 5.36
N ALA A 212 23.66 1.32 4.89
CA ALA A 212 22.54 0.43 4.59
C ALA A 212 21.81 -0.01 5.86
N GLY A 213 22.54 -0.39 6.92
CA GLY A 213 21.96 -0.70 8.23
C GLY A 213 21.21 0.49 8.83
N ALA A 214 21.83 1.69 8.83
CA ALA A 214 21.18 2.91 9.29
C ALA A 214 19.88 3.23 8.51
N ALA A 215 19.87 3.04 7.19
CA ALA A 215 18.66 3.22 6.37
C ALA A 215 17.56 2.21 6.74
N ILE A 216 17.89 0.96 7.04
CA ILE A 216 16.92 -0.04 7.52
C ILE A 216 16.43 0.28 8.94
N GLY A 217 17.29 0.79 9.84
CA GLY A 217 16.90 1.21 11.19
C GLY A 217 15.94 2.41 11.16
N LEU A 218 16.17 3.38 10.27
CA LEU A 218 15.22 4.46 10.02
C LEU A 218 13.93 3.96 9.37
N ALA A 219 14.00 2.96 8.47
CA ALA A 219 12.80 2.35 7.87
C ALA A 219 11.96 1.58 8.90
N PHE A 220 12.59 0.98 9.91
CA PHE A 220 11.90 0.38 11.04
C PHE A 220 11.12 1.45 11.85
N LEU A 221 11.66 2.67 12.01
CA LEU A 221 10.93 3.80 12.60
C LEU A 221 9.85 4.41 11.70
N VAL A 222 9.66 3.89 10.48
CA VAL A 222 8.58 4.25 9.56
C VAL A 222 7.48 3.18 9.53
N LYS A 223 7.84 1.89 9.48
CA LYS A 223 6.87 0.78 9.33
C LYS A 223 7.34 -0.55 9.93
N THR A 224 8.05 -0.51 11.07
CA THR A 224 8.48 -1.67 11.88
C THR A 224 9.07 -2.82 11.06
N LEU A 225 8.58 -4.06 11.23
CA LEU A 225 9.14 -5.28 10.63
C LEU A 225 8.96 -5.35 9.10
N GLN A 226 8.09 -4.52 8.51
CA GLN A 226 8.01 -4.38 7.05
C GLN A 226 9.34 -3.89 6.44
N ALA A 227 10.15 -3.13 7.19
CA ALA A 227 11.49 -2.73 6.76
C ALA A 227 12.47 -3.93 6.70
N PHE A 228 12.21 -5.00 7.45
CA PHE A 228 13.12 -6.13 7.58
C PHE A 228 12.93 -7.20 6.50
N LEU A 229 11.87 -7.13 5.68
CA LEU A 229 11.60 -8.12 4.62
C LEU A 229 12.79 -8.35 3.67
N ILE A 230 13.57 -7.32 3.37
CA ILE A 230 14.74 -7.43 2.46
C ILE A 230 16.06 -7.74 3.17
N LEU A 231 16.13 -7.70 4.51
CA LEU A 231 17.38 -7.92 5.25
C LEU A 231 18.06 -9.25 4.92
N PRO A 232 17.34 -10.41 4.80
CA PRO A 232 17.97 -11.66 4.41
C PRO A 232 18.67 -11.58 3.06
N VAL A 233 18.07 -10.87 2.09
CA VAL A 233 18.63 -10.66 0.75
C VAL A 233 19.87 -9.78 0.80
N LEU A 234 19.80 -8.63 1.48
CA LEU A 234 20.93 -7.70 1.60
C LEU A 234 22.14 -8.39 2.25
N ALA A 235 21.90 -9.09 3.37
CA ALA A 235 22.93 -9.80 4.12
C ALA A 235 23.53 -10.96 3.31
N LEU A 236 22.71 -11.87 2.78
CA LEU A 236 23.17 -13.04 2.04
C LEU A 236 23.96 -12.64 0.79
N VAL A 237 23.43 -11.72 -0.02
CA VAL A 237 24.10 -11.28 -1.25
C VAL A 237 25.43 -10.56 -0.92
N TYR A 238 25.50 -9.79 0.17
CA TYR A 238 26.77 -9.21 0.63
C TYR A 238 27.79 -10.29 1.07
N VAL A 239 27.38 -11.22 1.93
CA VAL A 239 28.25 -12.31 2.42
C VAL A 239 28.74 -13.19 1.26
N VAL A 240 27.89 -13.51 0.28
CA VAL A 240 28.27 -14.38 -0.84
C VAL A 240 29.14 -13.65 -1.88
N LEU A 241 28.86 -12.38 -2.20
CA LEU A 241 29.47 -11.71 -3.36
C LEU A 241 30.55 -10.67 -3.04
N ALA A 242 30.68 -10.15 -1.83
CA ALA A 242 31.64 -9.06 -1.56
C ALA A 242 33.11 -9.46 -1.84
N PRO A 243 33.96 -8.53 -2.33
CA PRO A 243 35.38 -8.75 -2.60
C PRO A 243 36.25 -8.61 -1.32
N ALA A 244 36.00 -9.47 -0.32
CA ALA A 244 36.76 -9.51 0.95
C ALA A 244 36.85 -10.96 1.50
N PRO A 245 37.71 -11.27 2.47
CA PRO A 245 37.67 -12.56 3.20
C PRO A 245 36.35 -12.75 3.95
N LEU A 246 35.88 -13.99 4.11
CA LEU A 246 34.56 -14.31 4.69
C LEU A 246 34.38 -13.70 6.09
N LYS A 247 35.37 -13.85 6.99
CA LYS A 247 35.36 -13.26 8.35
C LYS A 247 35.10 -11.74 8.33
N LYS A 248 35.68 -11.03 7.36
CA LYS A 248 35.45 -9.58 7.18
C LYS A 248 34.04 -9.27 6.69
N ARG A 249 33.47 -10.09 5.80
CA ARG A 249 32.09 -9.89 5.32
C ARG A 249 31.07 -10.09 6.45
N ILE A 250 31.25 -11.14 7.24
CA ILE A 250 30.41 -11.43 8.42
C ILE A 250 30.51 -10.27 9.42
N GLY A 251 31.73 -9.85 9.80
CA GLY A 251 31.91 -8.71 10.70
C GLY A 251 31.33 -7.38 10.17
N GLN A 252 31.35 -7.17 8.85
CA GLN A 252 30.70 -6.01 8.22
C GLN A 252 29.17 -6.09 8.30
N VAL A 253 28.57 -7.26 8.09
CA VAL A 253 27.11 -7.47 8.24
C VAL A 253 26.68 -7.34 9.70
N LEU A 254 27.44 -7.87 10.65
CA LEU A 254 27.19 -7.68 12.09
C LEU A 254 27.24 -6.19 12.48
N LEU A 255 28.22 -5.44 11.98
CA LEU A 255 28.31 -3.99 12.21
C LEU A 255 27.17 -3.21 11.52
N ALA A 256 26.67 -3.68 10.37
CA ALA A 256 25.48 -3.12 9.74
C ALA A 256 24.21 -3.44 10.55
N GLY A 257 24.10 -4.65 11.13
CA GLY A 257 23.04 -5.00 12.08
C GLY A 257 23.06 -4.12 13.32
N LEU A 258 24.24 -3.86 13.90
CA LEU A 258 24.39 -2.88 14.98
C LEU A 258 23.95 -1.48 14.55
N ALA A 259 24.28 -1.05 13.32
CA ALA A 259 23.81 0.24 12.79
C ALA A 259 22.28 0.29 12.62
N THR A 260 21.63 -0.81 12.23
CA THR A 260 20.16 -0.95 12.23
C THR A 260 19.59 -0.78 13.64
N VAL A 261 20.16 -1.49 14.62
CA VAL A 261 19.72 -1.45 16.03
C VAL A 261 19.92 -0.05 16.64
N VAL A 262 21.04 0.62 16.35
CA VAL A 262 21.27 1.99 16.85
C VAL A 262 20.35 3.00 16.17
N ALA A 263 20.16 2.92 14.85
CA ALA A 263 19.35 3.90 14.12
C ALA A 263 17.83 3.75 14.34
N GLY A 264 17.34 2.54 14.61
CA GLY A 264 15.93 2.28 14.92
C GLY A 264 15.61 2.15 16.40
N GLY A 265 16.48 1.49 17.18
CA GLY A 265 16.21 1.11 18.57
C GLY A 265 16.30 2.25 19.58
N TRP A 266 16.91 3.40 19.25
CA TRP A 266 17.02 4.52 20.20
C TRP A 266 15.65 5.08 20.61
N TRP A 267 14.73 5.24 19.65
CA TRP A 267 13.38 5.75 19.92
C TRP A 267 12.55 4.70 20.68
N VAL A 268 12.66 3.42 20.28
CA VAL A 268 12.01 2.29 20.98
C VAL A 268 12.44 2.24 22.44
N ALA A 269 13.75 2.33 22.69
CA ALA A 269 14.29 2.34 24.05
C ALA A 269 13.76 3.52 24.87
N ILE A 270 13.63 4.72 24.27
CA ILE A 270 13.02 5.86 24.98
C ILE A 270 11.54 5.58 25.28
N VAL A 271 10.75 5.09 24.32
CA VAL A 271 9.30 4.85 24.51
C VAL A 271 9.02 3.78 25.57
N GLU A 272 9.75 2.67 25.54
CA GLU A 272 9.58 1.57 26.52
C GLU A 272 10.10 1.95 27.92
N LEU A 273 11.11 2.83 28.02
CA LEU A 273 11.66 3.29 29.31
C LEU A 273 10.98 4.56 29.87
N TRP A 274 10.17 5.25 29.07
CA TRP A 274 9.47 6.45 29.51
C TRP A 274 8.26 6.08 30.40
N PRO A 275 8.10 6.67 31.60
CA PRO A 275 7.04 6.27 32.54
C PRO A 275 5.64 6.33 31.91
N ALA A 276 4.92 5.21 31.93
CA ALA A 276 3.65 5.01 31.23
C ALA A 276 2.58 6.07 31.58
N SER A 277 2.52 6.52 32.85
CA SER A 277 1.62 7.58 33.31
C SER A 277 1.93 8.98 32.75
N SER A 278 3.04 9.14 32.03
CA SER A 278 3.52 10.43 31.51
C SER A 278 3.78 10.44 30.01
N ARG A 279 3.40 9.36 29.29
CA ARG A 279 3.43 9.26 27.82
C ARG A 279 2.05 8.86 27.29
N PRO A 280 1.72 9.13 26.01
CA PRO A 280 0.50 8.59 25.40
C PRO A 280 0.48 7.05 25.45
N TYR A 281 -0.73 6.51 25.33
CA TYR A 281 -0.93 5.07 25.10
C TYR A 281 -0.39 4.65 23.72
N ILE A 282 0.15 3.43 23.61
CA ILE A 282 0.62 2.88 22.33
C ILE A 282 -0.54 2.29 21.53
N GLY A 283 -0.99 2.98 20.48
CA GLY A 283 -2.16 2.57 19.69
C GLY A 283 -1.95 1.26 18.94
N GLY A 284 -2.95 0.39 18.95
CA GLY A 284 -2.91 -0.96 18.39
C GLY A 284 -2.15 -1.98 19.26
N SER A 285 -1.94 -1.66 20.55
CA SER A 285 -1.41 -2.57 21.57
C SER A 285 -2.46 -2.81 22.66
N GLN A 286 -2.37 -3.92 23.39
CA GLN A 286 -3.27 -4.24 24.51
C GLN A 286 -2.61 -3.97 25.87
N ASP A 287 -1.28 -4.06 25.96
CA ASP A 287 -0.50 -3.88 27.19
C ASP A 287 0.25 -2.53 27.22
N ASN A 288 -0.15 -1.55 26.38
CA ASN A 288 0.53 -0.26 26.23
C ASN A 288 2.02 -0.36 25.81
N SER A 289 2.37 -1.37 25.01
CA SER A 289 3.76 -1.65 24.60
C SER A 289 3.96 -1.53 23.08
N PHE A 290 5.04 -0.86 22.70
CA PHE A 290 5.46 -0.76 21.30
C PHE A 290 6.16 -2.04 20.82
N LEU A 291 6.78 -2.81 21.72
CA LEU A 291 7.30 -4.13 21.41
C LEU A 291 6.17 -5.13 21.11
N GLU A 292 5.10 -5.13 21.92
CA GLU A 292 3.88 -5.92 21.65
C GLU A 292 3.31 -5.58 20.28
N LEU A 293 3.04 -4.29 20.00
CA LEU A 293 2.59 -3.79 18.69
C LEU A 293 3.51 -4.26 17.54
N THR A 294 4.83 -4.21 17.75
CA THR A 294 5.85 -4.53 16.74
C THR A 294 5.87 -6.01 16.38
N PHE A 295 5.78 -6.91 17.37
CA PHE A 295 5.92 -8.35 17.14
C PHE A 295 4.57 -9.05 16.93
N GLY A 296 3.49 -8.56 17.55
CA GLY A 296 2.11 -8.99 17.34
C GLY A 296 1.53 -8.40 16.05
N TYR A 297 0.58 -7.48 16.17
CA TYR A 297 -0.21 -6.96 15.06
C TYR A 297 0.62 -6.45 13.85
N ASN A 298 1.64 -5.60 14.06
CA ASN A 298 2.46 -5.11 12.94
C ASN A 298 3.58 -6.07 12.52
N GLY A 299 3.61 -7.28 13.07
CA GLY A 299 4.67 -8.26 12.90
C GLY A 299 4.16 -9.61 12.44
N LEU A 300 4.16 -10.58 13.36
CA LEU A 300 3.77 -11.97 13.10
C LEU A 300 2.26 -12.08 12.79
N GLY A 301 1.43 -11.21 13.39
CA GLY A 301 -0.01 -11.11 13.14
C GLY A 301 -0.35 -10.94 11.67
N ARG A 302 0.46 -10.17 10.92
CA ARG A 302 0.30 -10.04 9.46
C ARG A 302 0.43 -11.36 8.72
N ILE A 303 1.30 -12.26 9.20
CA ILE A 303 1.64 -13.51 8.53
C ILE A 303 0.59 -14.58 8.83
N ASN A 304 0.18 -14.74 10.09
CA ASN A 304 -0.76 -15.79 10.54
C ASN A 304 -2.23 -15.35 10.66
N GLY A 305 -2.52 -14.04 10.60
CA GLY A 305 -3.87 -13.47 10.74
C GLY A 305 -4.29 -13.12 12.17
N GLU A 306 -3.41 -13.27 13.17
CA GLU A 306 -3.70 -12.94 14.56
C GLU A 306 -3.47 -11.44 14.82
N GLU A 307 -4.51 -10.64 14.60
CA GLU A 307 -4.43 -9.17 14.54
C GLU A 307 -5.40 -8.46 15.49
N THR A 308 -5.30 -8.74 16.79
CA THR A 308 -5.96 -7.94 17.86
C THR A 308 -5.48 -6.48 17.81
N GLY A 309 -6.36 -5.52 18.14
CA GLY A 309 -6.03 -4.07 18.09
C GLY A 309 -5.87 -3.48 16.68
N SER A 310 -6.17 -4.26 15.62
CA SER A 310 -5.82 -3.88 14.25
C SER A 310 -6.78 -2.91 13.54
N VAL A 311 -6.21 -2.13 12.61
CA VAL A 311 -6.96 -1.13 11.81
C VAL A 311 -7.94 -1.71 10.79
N GLY A 312 -7.99 -3.04 10.63
CA GLY A 312 -8.86 -3.69 9.65
C GLY A 312 -10.21 -4.15 10.19
N GLY A 313 -10.38 -4.18 11.52
CA GLY A 313 -11.41 -4.99 12.17
C GLY A 313 -10.96 -6.46 12.17
N GLY A 314 -10.92 -7.08 13.35
CA GLY A 314 -10.35 -8.42 13.51
C GLY A 314 -11.06 -9.48 12.67
N GLY A 315 -10.30 -10.22 11.86
CA GLY A 315 -10.81 -11.45 11.25
C GLY A 315 -11.02 -12.50 12.35
N GLY A 316 -12.25 -13.01 12.48
CA GLY A 316 -12.56 -14.02 13.49
C GLY A 316 -11.77 -15.33 13.30
N PRO A 317 -11.71 -16.20 14.33
CA PRO A 317 -10.91 -17.43 14.26
C PRO A 317 -11.43 -18.39 13.17
N GLY A 318 -10.64 -18.57 12.11
CA GLY A 318 -10.89 -19.58 11.08
C GLY A 318 -11.13 -19.03 9.68
N GLY A 319 -10.04 -18.71 8.98
CA GLY A 319 -10.02 -18.64 7.52
C GLY A 319 -10.06 -17.22 6.95
N GLY A 320 -8.89 -16.77 6.46
CA GLY A 320 -8.75 -15.65 5.52
C GLY A 320 -9.55 -14.41 5.92
N GLY A 321 -9.10 -13.71 6.97
CA GLY A 321 -9.63 -12.40 7.35
C GLY A 321 -9.81 -11.57 6.08
N GLY A 322 -11.01 -11.01 5.89
CA GLY A 322 -11.50 -10.65 4.57
C GLY A 322 -10.63 -9.59 3.90
N TRP A 323 -9.60 -10.02 3.16
CA TRP A 323 -8.55 -9.23 2.50
C TRP A 323 -8.10 -9.85 1.17
N GLY A 324 -8.88 -10.80 0.65
CA GLY A 324 -8.60 -11.56 -0.57
C GLY A 324 -7.79 -12.82 -0.32
N GLU A 325 -7.99 -13.84 -1.16
CA GLU A 325 -7.35 -15.15 -1.03
C GLU A 325 -5.81 -15.05 -1.02
N THR A 326 -5.16 -15.85 -0.16
CA THR A 326 -3.71 -16.06 -0.20
C THR A 326 -3.36 -16.98 -1.35
N GLY A 327 -2.36 -16.60 -2.15
CA GLY A 327 -1.97 -17.39 -3.31
C GLY A 327 -0.75 -16.83 -4.04
N TRP A 328 -0.04 -17.69 -4.75
CA TRP A 328 1.07 -17.30 -5.63
C TRP A 328 0.63 -16.29 -6.71
N ASP A 329 -0.65 -16.30 -7.04
CA ASP A 329 -1.34 -15.48 -8.02
C ASP A 329 -2.00 -14.22 -7.41
N ARG A 330 -1.99 -14.01 -6.08
CA ARG A 330 -2.60 -12.83 -5.43
C ARG A 330 -2.18 -11.51 -6.07
N MET A 331 -0.90 -11.36 -6.44
CA MET A 331 -0.40 -10.17 -7.14
C MET A 331 -1.07 -9.94 -8.51
N PHE A 332 -1.56 -10.99 -9.15
CA PHE A 332 -2.20 -10.99 -10.46
C PHE A 332 -3.74 -10.98 -10.38
N GLY A 333 -4.33 -11.09 -9.17
CA GLY A 333 -5.77 -11.05 -8.92
C GLY A 333 -6.46 -9.73 -9.33
N SER A 334 -7.79 -9.68 -9.28
CA SER A 334 -8.60 -8.55 -9.77
C SER A 334 -8.25 -7.22 -9.10
N SER A 335 -8.15 -7.19 -7.77
CA SER A 335 -7.83 -5.99 -6.98
C SER A 335 -6.37 -5.54 -7.11
N ILE A 336 -5.42 -6.48 -7.10
CA ILE A 336 -3.98 -6.16 -7.07
C ILE A 336 -3.38 -5.92 -8.46
N GLY A 337 -3.87 -6.63 -9.48
CA GLY A 337 -3.22 -6.67 -10.80
C GLY A 337 -3.00 -5.29 -11.42
N GLY A 338 -4.03 -4.43 -11.37
CA GLY A 338 -3.99 -3.06 -11.88
C GLY A 338 -3.15 -2.08 -11.06
N GLN A 339 -2.81 -2.41 -9.82
CA GLN A 339 -1.98 -1.58 -8.94
C GLN A 339 -0.51 -1.62 -9.36
N ILE A 340 0.02 -2.83 -9.57
CA ILE A 340 1.47 -3.09 -9.59
C ILE A 340 1.95 -4.04 -10.69
N SER A 341 1.11 -4.97 -11.16
CA SER A 341 1.60 -6.19 -11.80
C SER A 341 1.92 -6.06 -13.29
N TRP A 342 1.63 -4.90 -13.89
CA TRP A 342 1.89 -4.55 -15.29
C TRP A 342 3.25 -5.02 -15.81
N LEU A 343 4.32 -4.75 -15.05
CA LEU A 343 5.71 -5.03 -15.46
C LEU A 343 6.33 -6.24 -14.74
N ILE A 344 5.60 -6.94 -13.86
CA ILE A 344 6.12 -8.13 -13.16
C ILE A 344 6.53 -9.23 -14.15
N PRO A 345 5.74 -9.61 -15.18
CA PRO A 345 6.14 -10.63 -16.15
C PRO A 345 7.47 -10.30 -16.85
N ALA A 346 7.65 -9.06 -17.32
CA ALA A 346 8.91 -8.62 -17.90
C ALA A 346 10.05 -8.62 -16.88
N ALA A 347 9.85 -8.08 -15.67
CA ALA A 347 10.89 -8.02 -14.65
C ALA A 347 11.43 -9.42 -14.29
N LEU A 348 10.55 -10.43 -14.20
CA LEU A 348 10.94 -11.82 -13.95
C LEU A 348 11.68 -12.46 -15.14
N ILE A 349 11.17 -12.30 -16.37
CA ILE A 349 11.85 -12.78 -17.59
C ILE A 349 13.24 -12.17 -17.71
N LEU A 350 13.34 -10.85 -17.51
CA LEU A 350 14.58 -10.08 -17.60
C LEU A 350 15.57 -10.44 -16.48
N LEU A 351 15.09 -10.67 -15.25
CA LEU A 351 15.90 -11.16 -14.13
C LEU A 351 16.52 -12.53 -14.45
N VAL A 352 15.71 -13.51 -14.86
CA VAL A 352 16.20 -14.86 -15.20
C VAL A 352 17.20 -14.80 -16.35
N ALA A 353 16.88 -14.08 -17.42
CA ALA A 353 17.77 -13.94 -18.58
C ALA A 353 19.09 -13.25 -18.22
N ALA A 354 19.06 -12.21 -17.39
CA ALA A 354 20.26 -11.54 -16.91
C ALA A 354 21.14 -12.45 -16.06
N LEU A 355 20.55 -13.21 -15.12
CA LEU A 355 21.29 -14.19 -14.32
C LEU A 355 21.89 -15.30 -15.18
N VAL A 356 21.17 -15.78 -16.22
CA VAL A 356 21.68 -16.79 -17.18
C VAL A 356 22.84 -16.26 -18.02
N LEU A 357 22.79 -15.00 -18.47
CA LEU A 357 23.90 -14.37 -19.20
C LEU A 357 25.11 -14.13 -18.28
N LEU A 358 24.86 -13.69 -17.05
CA LEU A 358 25.90 -13.36 -16.08
C LEU A 358 26.40 -14.58 -15.27
N ARG A 359 25.87 -15.79 -15.49
CA ARG A 359 26.22 -16.99 -14.72
C ARG A 359 27.72 -17.34 -14.76
N LYS A 360 28.39 -17.06 -15.89
CA LYS A 360 29.83 -17.30 -16.09
C LYS A 360 30.73 -16.15 -15.62
N THR A 361 30.17 -15.05 -15.11
CA THR A 361 30.98 -13.95 -14.56
C THR A 361 31.58 -14.31 -13.21
N GLY A 362 32.73 -13.72 -12.86
CA GLY A 362 33.41 -13.98 -11.59
C GLY A 362 32.52 -13.69 -10.38
N ARG A 363 32.78 -14.34 -9.24
CA ARG A 363 31.93 -14.28 -8.02
C ARG A 363 31.51 -12.85 -7.64
N THR A 364 32.43 -11.89 -7.76
CA THR A 364 32.29 -10.49 -7.33
C THR A 364 31.70 -9.56 -8.39
N ASP A 365 31.15 -10.05 -9.51
CA ASP A 365 30.57 -9.16 -10.52
C ASP A 365 29.39 -8.35 -9.97
N THR A 366 29.46 -7.04 -10.15
CA THR A 366 28.51 -6.07 -9.62
C THR A 366 27.22 -5.97 -10.43
N ALA A 367 27.21 -6.40 -11.70
CA ALA A 367 25.97 -6.46 -12.47
C ALA A 367 25.10 -7.63 -11.97
N ARG A 368 25.68 -8.83 -11.80
CA ARG A 368 24.97 -9.98 -11.21
C ARG A 368 24.52 -9.69 -9.79
N ALA A 369 25.37 -9.04 -8.99
CA ALA A 369 25.00 -8.63 -7.63
C ALA A 369 23.80 -7.67 -7.61
N ALA A 370 23.67 -6.77 -8.60
CA ALA A 370 22.50 -5.89 -8.71
C ALA A 370 21.22 -6.67 -9.03
N PHE A 371 21.25 -7.61 -9.98
CA PHE A 371 20.10 -8.46 -10.25
C PHE A 371 19.72 -9.33 -9.04
N LEU A 372 20.68 -9.80 -8.25
CA LEU A 372 20.41 -10.59 -7.04
C LEU A 372 19.84 -9.74 -5.88
N LEU A 373 20.28 -8.49 -5.70
CA LEU A 373 19.69 -7.60 -4.69
C LEU A 373 18.27 -7.16 -5.08
N TRP A 374 18.09 -6.58 -6.28
CA TRP A 374 16.77 -6.10 -6.73
C TRP A 374 15.79 -7.26 -6.95
N GLY A 375 16.25 -8.35 -7.56
CA GLY A 375 15.45 -9.56 -7.81
C GLY A 375 15.13 -10.33 -6.54
N GLY A 376 16.09 -10.52 -5.64
CA GLY A 376 15.83 -11.15 -4.35
C GLY A 376 14.84 -10.35 -3.50
N SER A 377 14.98 -9.02 -3.47
CA SER A 377 14.05 -8.13 -2.75
C SER A 377 12.64 -8.18 -3.35
N LEU A 378 12.51 -8.15 -4.68
CA LEU A 378 11.23 -8.35 -5.36
C LEU A 378 10.58 -9.69 -4.97
N LEU A 379 11.33 -10.79 -5.09
CA LEU A 379 10.80 -12.13 -4.87
C LEU A 379 10.39 -12.39 -3.42
N ILE A 380 11.18 -11.95 -2.43
CA ILE A 380 10.85 -12.16 -1.01
C ILE A 380 9.65 -11.31 -0.59
N THR A 381 9.56 -10.05 -1.03
CA THR A 381 8.40 -9.20 -0.74
C THR A 381 7.15 -9.70 -1.45
N MET A 382 7.24 -10.10 -2.73
CA MET A 382 6.12 -10.74 -3.44
C MET A 382 5.63 -12.00 -2.74
N ALA A 383 6.54 -12.91 -2.34
CA ALA A 383 6.15 -14.15 -1.68
C ALA A 383 5.43 -13.89 -0.36
N ILE A 384 5.97 -13.01 0.49
CA ILE A 384 5.34 -12.67 1.77
C ILE A 384 3.97 -12.02 1.55
N PHE A 385 3.88 -11.05 0.63
CA PHE A 385 2.60 -10.43 0.26
C PHE A 385 1.56 -11.41 -0.32
N SER A 386 2.00 -12.41 -1.06
CA SER A 386 1.14 -13.47 -1.60
C SER A 386 0.57 -14.40 -0.54
N PHE A 387 1.32 -14.68 0.53
CA PHE A 387 0.98 -15.72 1.51
C PHE A 387 0.62 -15.21 2.92
N MET A 388 0.81 -13.92 3.22
CA MET A 388 0.42 -13.35 4.52
C MET A 388 -1.10 -13.34 4.71
N GLN A 389 -1.59 -13.84 5.86
CA GLN A 389 -3.01 -14.12 6.11
C GLN A 389 -3.77 -12.98 6.80
N GLY A 390 -3.06 -12.04 7.41
CA GLY A 390 -3.64 -10.82 8.00
C GLY A 390 -3.94 -9.73 6.98
N ILE A 391 -4.24 -8.53 7.48
CA ILE A 391 -4.66 -7.35 6.73
C ILE A 391 -3.71 -7.08 5.58
N PHE A 392 -4.26 -7.21 4.37
CA PHE A 392 -3.62 -6.89 3.11
C PHE A 392 -4.41 -5.79 2.40
N HIS A 393 -3.78 -4.63 2.19
CA HIS A 393 -4.35 -3.57 1.36
C HIS A 393 -3.66 -3.51 0.00
N GLU A 394 -4.44 -3.23 -1.04
CA GLU A 394 -4.03 -3.04 -2.43
C GLU A 394 -2.78 -2.16 -2.55
N TYR A 395 -2.74 -1.06 -1.79
CA TYR A 395 -1.67 -0.08 -1.85
C TYR A 395 -0.33 -0.52 -1.26
N TYR A 396 -0.28 -1.57 -0.43
CA TYR A 396 0.98 -2.11 0.11
C TYR A 396 1.95 -2.53 -1.00
N THR A 397 1.40 -2.88 -2.16
CA THR A 397 2.14 -3.31 -3.35
C THR A 397 3.10 -2.25 -3.91
N VAL A 398 2.99 -0.97 -3.50
CA VAL A 398 4.01 0.04 -3.81
C VAL A 398 5.41 -0.38 -3.37
N ALA A 399 5.55 -1.19 -2.32
CA ALA A 399 6.84 -1.74 -1.90
C ALA A 399 7.57 -2.53 -3.00
N LEU A 400 6.87 -3.04 -4.00
CA LEU A 400 7.45 -3.78 -5.14
C LEU A 400 7.92 -2.85 -6.27
N ALA A 401 7.32 -1.67 -6.44
CA ALA A 401 7.57 -0.78 -7.58
C ALA A 401 9.06 -0.37 -7.71
N PRO A 402 9.77 -0.03 -6.61
CA PRO A 402 11.19 0.28 -6.68
C PRO A 402 12.10 -0.91 -6.94
N TYR A 403 11.59 -2.15 -6.98
CA TYR A 403 12.34 -3.35 -7.36
C TYR A 403 12.05 -3.77 -8.81
N ILE A 404 10.79 -3.67 -9.24
CA ILE A 404 10.36 -3.91 -10.63
C ILE A 404 11.05 -2.93 -11.58
N ALA A 405 11.03 -1.63 -11.27
CA ALA A 405 11.59 -0.58 -12.11
C ALA A 405 13.10 -0.74 -12.46
N PRO A 406 14.02 -1.01 -11.51
CA PRO A 406 15.40 -1.30 -11.83
C PRO A 406 15.59 -2.61 -12.59
N LEU A 407 14.85 -3.68 -12.28
CA LEU A 407 14.96 -4.95 -13.02
C LEU A 407 14.60 -4.77 -14.49
N THR A 408 13.50 -4.07 -14.78
CA THR A 408 13.08 -3.75 -16.16
C THR A 408 14.12 -2.88 -16.88
N GLY A 409 14.61 -1.80 -16.27
CA GLY A 409 15.60 -0.92 -16.91
C GLY A 409 16.98 -1.57 -17.12
N MET A 410 17.51 -2.25 -16.09
CA MET A 410 18.80 -2.96 -16.16
C MET A 410 18.76 -4.14 -17.13
N GLY A 411 17.71 -4.97 -17.06
CA GLY A 411 17.55 -6.18 -17.86
C GLY A 411 17.38 -5.87 -19.34
N THR A 412 16.50 -4.92 -19.67
CA THR A 412 16.33 -4.42 -21.04
C THR A 412 17.65 -3.89 -21.59
N ALA A 413 18.38 -3.07 -20.83
CA ALA A 413 19.66 -2.52 -21.28
C ALA A 413 20.77 -3.58 -21.44
N LEU A 414 20.75 -4.65 -20.64
CA LEU A 414 21.67 -5.78 -20.79
C LEU A 414 21.39 -6.56 -22.06
N LEU A 415 20.14 -6.99 -22.28
CA LEU A 415 19.76 -7.74 -23.49
C LEU A 415 19.84 -6.89 -24.76
N TRP A 416 19.57 -5.58 -24.67
CA TRP A 416 19.64 -4.67 -25.83
C TRP A 416 21.06 -4.55 -26.39
N ARG A 417 22.10 -4.65 -25.55
CA ARG A 417 23.50 -4.71 -26.02
C ARG A 417 23.75 -6.00 -26.81
N GLU A 418 23.15 -7.10 -26.36
CA GLU A 418 23.27 -8.44 -26.95
C GLU A 418 22.29 -8.71 -28.11
N ARG A 419 21.46 -7.73 -28.52
CA ARG A 419 20.36 -7.89 -29.48
C ARG A 419 20.71 -8.46 -30.86
N GLY A 420 22.00 -8.51 -31.22
CA GLY A 420 22.48 -9.23 -32.41
C GLY A 420 22.38 -10.76 -32.29
N ARG A 421 22.31 -11.29 -31.06
CA ARG A 421 22.14 -12.72 -30.79
C ARG A 421 20.66 -13.06 -30.72
N ALA A 422 20.24 -14.06 -31.50
CA ALA A 422 18.84 -14.51 -31.58
C ALA A 422 18.20 -14.75 -30.21
N ARG A 423 18.93 -15.36 -29.25
CA ARG A 423 18.42 -15.57 -27.88
C ARG A 423 18.05 -14.28 -27.17
N ALA A 424 18.90 -13.24 -27.22
CA ALA A 424 18.63 -11.96 -26.56
C ALA A 424 17.48 -11.19 -27.25
N ALA A 425 17.43 -11.22 -28.58
CA ALA A 425 16.33 -10.67 -29.37
C ALA A 425 14.98 -11.35 -29.04
N LEU A 426 14.96 -12.69 -29.01
CA LEU A 426 13.78 -13.48 -28.64
C LEU A 426 13.34 -13.27 -27.19
N THR A 427 14.28 -13.12 -26.24
CA THR A 427 13.93 -12.80 -24.85
C THR A 427 13.34 -11.38 -24.70
N LEU A 428 13.88 -10.39 -25.41
CA LEU A 428 13.29 -9.04 -25.45
C LEU A 428 11.89 -9.06 -26.07
N ALA A 429 11.72 -9.75 -27.19
CA ALA A 429 10.41 -9.95 -27.81
C ALA A 429 9.43 -10.63 -26.85
N GLY A 430 9.85 -11.72 -26.19
CA GLY A 430 9.04 -12.43 -25.20
C GLY A 430 8.64 -11.58 -23.99
N ALA A 431 9.54 -10.75 -23.48
CA ALA A 431 9.24 -9.82 -22.37
C ALA A 431 8.21 -8.76 -22.79
N VAL A 432 8.33 -8.20 -24.01
CA VAL A 432 7.34 -7.26 -24.55
C VAL A 432 6.00 -7.94 -24.82
N THR A 433 5.98 -9.14 -25.42
CA THR A 433 4.75 -9.92 -25.64
C THR A 433 4.05 -10.26 -24.31
N ALA A 434 4.78 -10.72 -23.30
CA ALA A 434 4.22 -11.02 -21.99
C ALA A 434 3.61 -9.77 -21.33
N THR A 435 4.29 -8.61 -21.44
CA THR A 435 3.79 -7.33 -20.92
C THR A 435 2.56 -6.84 -21.69
N ALA A 436 2.54 -6.99 -23.01
CA ALA A 436 1.42 -6.55 -23.85
C ALA A 436 0.17 -7.43 -23.65
N ALA A 437 0.34 -8.74 -23.58
CA ALA A 437 -0.74 -9.68 -23.26
C ALA A 437 -1.28 -9.47 -21.84
N TRP A 438 -0.39 -9.29 -20.85
CA TRP A 438 -0.81 -9.00 -19.48
C TRP A 438 -1.47 -7.63 -19.34
N GLY A 439 -0.94 -6.61 -20.00
CA GLY A 439 -1.53 -5.27 -20.06
C GLY A 439 -2.91 -5.27 -20.71
N TYR A 440 -3.14 -6.08 -21.75
CA TYR A 440 -4.46 -6.32 -22.30
C TYR A 440 -5.40 -6.89 -21.23
N VAL A 441 -5.00 -7.97 -20.52
CA VAL A 441 -5.82 -8.61 -19.48
C VAL A 441 -6.15 -7.63 -18.34
N LEU A 442 -5.21 -6.79 -17.92
CA LEU A 442 -5.45 -5.79 -16.88
C LEU A 442 -6.42 -4.69 -17.32
N LEU A 443 -6.31 -4.21 -18.57
CA LEU A 443 -7.23 -3.21 -19.13
C LEU A 443 -8.62 -3.81 -19.44
N ASP A 444 -8.72 -5.10 -19.73
CA ASP A 444 -10.00 -5.76 -19.99
C ASP A 444 -10.86 -5.92 -18.72
N ARG A 445 -10.24 -5.92 -17.53
CA ARG A 445 -10.92 -5.89 -16.21
C ARG A 445 -11.62 -4.56 -15.91
N SER A 446 -11.29 -3.50 -16.65
CA SER A 446 -12.00 -2.22 -16.68
C SER A 446 -12.54 -2.00 -18.10
N SER A 447 -13.29 -2.97 -18.64
CA SER A 447 -13.67 -3.03 -20.06
C SER A 447 -14.36 -1.78 -20.65
N GLY A 448 -15.05 -0.97 -19.83
CA GLY A 448 -15.63 0.32 -20.22
C GLY A 448 -14.66 1.53 -20.16
N TYR A 449 -13.53 1.41 -19.47
CA TYR A 449 -12.52 2.44 -19.35
C TYR A 449 -11.61 2.48 -20.59
N VAL A 450 -11.77 3.53 -21.40
CA VAL A 450 -10.97 3.82 -22.61
C VAL A 450 -10.75 2.56 -23.49
N PRO A 451 -11.83 1.91 -23.97
CA PRO A 451 -11.84 0.50 -24.40
C PRO A 451 -10.93 0.13 -25.57
N TRP A 452 -10.38 1.12 -26.29
CA TRP A 452 -9.43 0.93 -27.38
C TRP A 452 -7.98 0.77 -26.92
N VAL A 453 -7.61 1.23 -25.72
CA VAL A 453 -6.21 1.22 -25.24
C VAL A 453 -5.67 -0.21 -25.11
N LYS A 454 -6.50 -1.17 -24.68
CA LYS A 454 -6.12 -2.59 -24.60
C LYS A 454 -5.66 -3.15 -25.95
N TRP A 455 -6.33 -2.76 -27.04
CA TRP A 455 -5.98 -3.17 -28.39
C TRP A 455 -4.70 -2.49 -28.89
N VAL A 456 -4.50 -1.20 -28.58
CA VAL A 456 -3.26 -0.49 -28.92
C VAL A 456 -2.05 -1.07 -28.18
N VAL A 457 -2.20 -1.41 -26.88
CA VAL A 457 -1.19 -2.11 -26.09
C VAL A 457 -0.86 -3.48 -26.70
N LEU A 458 -1.88 -4.30 -27.00
CA LEU A 458 -1.69 -5.64 -27.54
C LEU A 458 -1.06 -5.63 -28.94
N VAL A 459 -1.68 -4.92 -29.90
CA VAL A 459 -1.22 -4.89 -31.30
C VAL A 459 0.13 -4.17 -31.41
N GLY A 460 0.30 -3.03 -30.74
CA GLY A 460 1.58 -2.31 -30.70
C GLY A 460 2.70 -3.12 -30.06
N GLY A 461 2.40 -3.84 -28.97
CA GLY A 461 3.34 -4.72 -28.29
C GLY A 461 3.75 -5.93 -29.15
N LEU A 462 2.80 -6.59 -29.80
CA LEU A 462 3.07 -7.70 -30.72
C LEU A 462 3.86 -7.25 -31.95
N ALA A 463 3.55 -6.07 -32.52
CA ALA A 463 4.30 -5.49 -33.62
C ALA A 463 5.74 -5.12 -33.21
N ALA A 464 5.94 -4.56 -32.01
CA ALA A 464 7.26 -4.32 -31.45
C ALA A 464 8.02 -5.63 -31.19
N ALA A 465 7.36 -6.66 -30.64
CA ALA A 465 7.96 -7.98 -30.42
C ALA A 465 8.41 -8.62 -31.75
N LEU A 466 7.60 -8.57 -32.80
CA LEU A 466 7.98 -9.03 -34.14
C LEU A 466 9.18 -8.27 -34.69
N GLY A 467 9.20 -6.93 -34.54
CA GLY A 467 10.36 -6.10 -34.88
C GLY A 467 11.61 -6.46 -34.06
N LEU A 468 11.46 -6.84 -32.79
CA LEU A 468 12.54 -7.28 -31.92
C LEU A 468 13.14 -8.62 -32.37
N VAL A 469 12.33 -9.58 -32.84
CA VAL A 469 12.83 -10.85 -33.41
C VAL A 469 13.81 -10.59 -34.57
N PHE A 470 13.48 -9.62 -35.42
CA PHE A 470 14.29 -9.29 -36.59
C PHE A 470 15.29 -8.14 -36.37
N VAL A 471 15.44 -7.59 -35.16
CA VAL A 471 16.16 -6.34 -34.87
C VAL A 471 17.59 -6.27 -35.40
N ALA A 472 18.28 -7.42 -35.48
CA ALA A 472 19.63 -7.54 -36.03
C ALA A 472 19.71 -7.28 -37.55
N LYS A 473 18.59 -7.40 -38.27
CA LYS A 473 18.46 -7.20 -39.72
C LYS A 473 17.89 -5.83 -40.10
N LEU A 474 17.48 -5.00 -39.12
CA LEU A 474 16.78 -3.74 -39.38
C LEU A 474 17.74 -2.55 -39.43
N GLY A 475 17.46 -1.58 -40.31
CA GLY A 475 18.19 -0.31 -40.35
C GLY A 475 17.97 0.54 -39.09
N ARG A 476 18.96 1.38 -38.73
CA ARG A 476 18.98 2.16 -37.47
C ARG A 476 17.68 2.90 -37.14
N ARG A 477 17.03 3.53 -38.14
CA ARG A 477 15.74 4.24 -37.94
C ARG A 477 14.64 3.29 -37.46
N LEU A 478 14.52 2.12 -38.09
CA LEU A 478 13.51 1.12 -37.76
C LEU A 478 13.81 0.43 -36.42
N VAL A 479 15.08 0.17 -36.09
CA VAL A 479 15.50 -0.31 -34.76
C VAL A 479 15.05 0.64 -33.65
N LEU A 480 15.19 1.95 -33.86
CA LEU A 480 14.74 2.97 -32.90
C LEU A 480 13.21 3.03 -32.81
N ALA A 481 12.50 2.91 -33.93
CA ALA A 481 11.03 2.86 -33.95
C ALA A 481 10.50 1.62 -33.21
N VAL A 482 11.09 0.44 -33.43
CA VAL A 482 10.75 -0.81 -32.72
C VAL A 482 11.00 -0.68 -31.21
N ALA A 483 12.14 -0.07 -30.80
CA ALA A 483 12.44 0.17 -29.40
C ALA A 483 11.43 1.14 -28.75
N ALA A 484 11.11 2.23 -29.43
CA ALA A 484 10.15 3.22 -28.95
C ALA A 484 8.74 2.61 -28.83
N LEU A 485 8.28 1.87 -29.85
CA LEU A 485 6.99 1.19 -29.84
C LEU A 485 6.91 0.15 -28.71
N GLY A 486 7.96 -0.63 -28.48
CA GLY A 486 8.01 -1.60 -27.38
C GLY A 486 7.89 -0.93 -26.01
N VAL A 487 8.62 0.16 -25.78
CA VAL A 487 8.54 0.94 -24.53
C VAL A 487 7.15 1.58 -24.35
N VAL A 488 6.61 2.21 -25.40
CA VAL A 488 5.28 2.83 -25.36
C VAL A 488 4.19 1.79 -25.10
N ALA A 489 4.19 0.66 -25.82
CA ALA A 489 3.21 -0.41 -25.61
C ALA A 489 3.30 -1.03 -24.21
N SER A 490 4.50 -1.23 -23.68
CA SER A 490 4.71 -1.75 -22.31
C SER A 490 4.29 -0.78 -21.20
N LEU A 491 4.27 0.53 -21.47
CA LEU A 491 3.95 1.56 -20.46
C LEU A 491 2.59 2.22 -20.64
N ALA A 492 1.91 2.10 -21.80
CA ALA A 492 0.66 2.80 -22.07
C ALA A 492 -0.48 2.38 -21.10
N GLY A 493 -0.62 1.09 -20.80
CA GLY A 493 -1.59 0.59 -19.81
C GLY A 493 -1.40 1.17 -18.40
N PRO A 494 -0.23 1.01 -17.75
CA PRO A 494 0.00 1.59 -16.43
C PRO A 494 0.05 3.13 -16.45
N THR A 495 0.41 3.76 -17.58
CA THR A 495 0.25 5.21 -17.77
C THR A 495 -1.21 5.65 -17.72
N ALA A 496 -2.12 4.93 -18.39
CA ALA A 496 -3.55 5.27 -18.39
C ALA A 496 -4.13 5.21 -16.96
N TYR A 497 -3.84 4.13 -16.22
CA TYR A 497 -4.24 4.01 -14.81
C TYR A 497 -3.60 5.10 -13.93
N THR A 498 -2.32 5.43 -14.15
CA THR A 498 -1.63 6.51 -13.45
C THR A 498 -2.31 7.86 -13.71
N LEU A 499 -2.69 8.16 -14.94
CA LEU A 499 -3.38 9.41 -15.29
C LEU A 499 -4.78 9.51 -14.66
N THR A 500 -5.50 8.40 -14.47
CA THR A 500 -6.72 8.38 -13.63
C THR A 500 -6.39 8.79 -12.20
N THR A 501 -5.44 8.10 -11.56
CA THR A 501 -5.00 8.36 -10.18
C THR A 501 -4.52 9.79 -9.95
N LEU A 502 -3.87 10.42 -10.93
CA LEU A 502 -3.41 11.80 -10.83
C LEU A 502 -4.56 12.83 -10.90
N ASN A 503 -5.69 12.49 -11.53
CA ASN A 503 -6.83 13.40 -11.66
C ASN A 503 -7.92 13.19 -10.58
N GLU A 504 -7.84 12.11 -9.80
CA GLU A 504 -8.81 11.79 -8.74
C GLU A 504 -8.25 12.10 -7.34
N GLY A 505 -9.10 12.63 -6.46
CA GLY A 505 -8.84 12.75 -5.02
C GLY A 505 -9.01 11.41 -4.33
N HIS A 506 -8.18 11.12 -3.33
CA HIS A 506 -8.22 9.86 -2.58
C HIS A 506 -8.24 10.17 -1.07
N SER A 507 -9.12 9.51 -0.33
CA SER A 507 -9.30 9.69 1.12
C SER A 507 -9.65 8.36 1.82
N GLY A 508 -9.55 8.34 3.15
CA GLY A 508 -9.87 7.16 3.98
C GLY A 508 -8.70 6.18 4.13
N SER A 509 -8.94 5.06 4.80
CA SER A 509 -7.89 4.09 5.17
C SER A 509 -7.53 3.07 4.08
N ILE A 510 -8.40 2.89 3.08
CA ILE A 510 -8.21 1.96 1.95
C ILE A 510 -8.34 2.72 0.64
N VAL A 511 -7.22 2.82 -0.07
CA VAL A 511 -7.13 3.53 -1.35
C VAL A 511 -6.54 2.63 -2.45
N THR A 512 -7.03 2.82 -3.67
CA THR A 512 -6.68 2.03 -4.87
C THR A 512 -6.35 2.95 -6.02
N ALA A 513 -5.30 2.65 -6.79
CA ALA A 513 -4.94 3.40 -7.99
C ALA A 513 -5.64 2.86 -9.25
N GLY A 514 -5.83 3.73 -10.25
CA GLY A 514 -6.54 3.45 -11.49
C GLY A 514 -8.08 3.50 -11.37
N PRO A 515 -8.78 3.30 -12.49
CA PRO A 515 -10.25 3.25 -12.52
C PRO A 515 -10.79 2.05 -11.73
N ALA A 516 -12.05 2.16 -11.31
CA ALA A 516 -12.79 1.05 -10.73
C ALA A 516 -12.80 -0.19 -11.67
N VAL A 517 -12.63 -1.37 -11.08
CA VAL A 517 -12.59 -2.66 -11.77
C VAL A 517 -13.67 -3.59 -11.23
N SER A 518 -14.33 -4.34 -12.11
CA SER A 518 -15.37 -5.30 -11.71
C SER A 518 -14.78 -6.41 -10.84
N GLY A 519 -15.33 -6.62 -9.63
CA GLY A 519 -14.83 -7.63 -8.70
C GLY A 519 -13.48 -7.29 -8.05
N GLY A 520 -13.02 -6.05 -8.14
CA GLY A 520 -12.08 -5.50 -7.16
C GLY A 520 -12.84 -4.91 -5.98
N ARG A 521 -12.17 -4.77 -4.82
CA ARG A 521 -12.68 -3.93 -3.75
C ARG A 521 -12.43 -2.48 -4.12
N GLY A 522 -13.50 -1.78 -4.51
CA GLY A 522 -13.43 -0.32 -4.61
C GLY A 522 -13.21 0.27 -3.22
N GLY A 523 -12.23 1.17 -3.10
CA GLY A 523 -12.15 2.04 -1.92
C GLY A 523 -13.40 2.91 -1.85
N PRO A 524 -14.07 3.01 -0.68
CA PRO A 524 -15.25 3.85 -0.53
C PRO A 524 -14.85 5.33 -0.51
N GLY A 525 -14.81 5.93 -1.72
CA GLY A 525 -14.39 7.33 -1.94
C GLY A 525 -14.40 7.77 -3.41
N GLY A 526 -14.41 6.83 -4.35
CA GLY A 526 -14.60 7.12 -5.79
C GLY A 526 -16.03 7.54 -6.12
N GLY A 527 -16.38 8.80 -5.87
CA GLY A 527 -17.69 9.39 -6.19
C GLY A 527 -17.95 9.44 -7.69
N GLY A 528 -18.66 8.43 -8.21
CA GLY A 528 -19.07 8.37 -9.61
C GLY A 528 -20.35 7.56 -9.77
N PHE A 529 -21.50 8.23 -9.78
CA PHE A 529 -22.78 7.62 -10.16
C PHE A 529 -22.68 7.08 -11.60
N PRO A 530 -22.88 5.77 -11.84
CA PRO A 530 -23.18 5.28 -13.17
C PRO A 530 -24.56 5.83 -13.55
N GLY A 531 -24.63 6.63 -14.61
CA GLY A 531 -25.87 7.26 -15.05
C GLY A 531 -26.97 6.23 -15.36
N GLY A 532 -28.21 6.60 -15.06
CA GLY A 532 -29.38 5.75 -15.32
C GLY A 532 -29.54 5.46 -16.82
N GLY A 533 -29.78 4.20 -17.16
CA GLY A 533 -30.11 3.76 -18.52
C GLY A 533 -31.62 3.83 -18.79
N ASP A 534 -32.00 4.78 -19.65
CA ASP A 534 -33.05 4.67 -20.66
C ASP A 534 -34.35 3.91 -20.33
N GLY A 535 -35.32 4.62 -19.76
CA GLY A 535 -36.75 4.36 -19.95
C GLY A 535 -37.33 5.35 -20.97
N PRO A 536 -37.98 4.92 -22.07
CA PRO A 536 -38.37 5.83 -23.14
C PRO A 536 -39.66 6.60 -22.83
N GLY A 537 -39.56 7.93 -22.81
CA GLY A 537 -40.60 8.84 -23.33
C GLY A 537 -41.76 9.24 -22.41
N GLY A 538 -41.74 10.52 -22.01
CA GLY A 538 -42.87 11.42 -22.31
C GLY A 538 -44.02 11.58 -21.29
N GLY A 539 -44.01 12.73 -20.61
CA GLY A 539 -45.19 13.60 -20.52
C GLY A 539 -46.15 13.44 -19.32
N GLY A 540 -46.41 14.58 -18.67
CA GLY A 540 -47.74 14.91 -18.11
C GLY A 540 -48.10 14.42 -16.71
N PHE A 541 -48.15 15.36 -15.76
CA PHE A 541 -49.29 15.41 -14.82
C PHE A 541 -50.56 15.73 -15.63
N PRO A 542 -51.77 15.22 -15.30
CA PRO A 542 -52.32 15.33 -13.94
C PRO A 542 -53.24 14.19 -13.42
N GLY A 543 -53.45 14.20 -12.09
CA GLY A 543 -54.80 14.16 -11.48
C GLY A 543 -55.62 12.86 -11.46
N GLY A 544 -55.85 12.35 -10.23
CA GLY A 544 -57.20 11.98 -9.77
C GLY A 544 -57.70 10.53 -9.94
N GLY A 545 -57.97 9.88 -8.80
CA GLY A 545 -59.28 9.22 -8.60
C GLY A 545 -59.40 7.68 -8.76
N GLN A 546 -60.02 7.11 -7.73
CA GLN A 546 -60.95 5.96 -7.73
C GLN A 546 -60.47 4.49 -7.74
N ASN A 547 -61.21 3.72 -6.94
CA ASN A 547 -61.20 2.27 -6.73
C ASN A 547 -61.64 1.45 -7.95
N ARG A 548 -61.11 0.23 -8.08
CA ARG A 548 -61.78 -1.11 -8.25
C ARG A 548 -60.73 -2.14 -8.72
N GLN A 549 -60.57 -3.34 -8.17
CA GLN A 549 -61.46 -4.52 -8.13
C GLN A 549 -61.92 -5.06 -9.50
N GLY A 550 -61.65 -6.35 -9.77
CA GLY A 550 -62.07 -7.11 -10.96
C GLY A 550 -60.86 -7.70 -11.70
N GLN A 551 -60.51 -8.98 -11.55
CA GLN A 551 -61.13 -10.20 -12.12
C GLN A 551 -60.82 -10.47 -13.61
N GLY A 552 -60.26 -11.66 -13.89
CA GLY A 552 -60.89 -12.60 -14.83
C GLY A 552 -60.31 -12.79 -16.23
N GLN A 553 -59.58 -13.90 -16.40
CA GLN A 553 -59.69 -14.89 -17.50
C GLN A 553 -59.57 -14.51 -19.00
N GLY A 554 -58.89 -15.37 -19.77
CA GLY A 554 -59.40 -15.77 -21.10
C GLY A 554 -58.38 -16.13 -22.20
N ASN A 555 -58.21 -17.44 -22.45
CA ASN A 555 -57.80 -18.12 -23.71
C ASN A 555 -56.42 -17.79 -24.36
N GLN A 556 -55.54 -18.76 -24.65
CA GLN A 556 -55.62 -19.97 -25.51
C GLN A 556 -55.62 -19.71 -27.02
N GLN A 557 -54.52 -20.07 -27.72
CA GLN A 557 -54.50 -21.16 -28.71
C GLN A 557 -53.06 -21.56 -29.14
N ASP A 558 -52.95 -22.74 -29.78
CA ASP A 558 -51.75 -23.58 -29.91
C ASP A 558 -50.82 -23.29 -31.11
N GLY A 559 -49.60 -23.88 -31.11
CA GLY A 559 -48.73 -23.91 -32.30
C GLY A 559 -47.29 -24.44 -32.15
N GLN A 560 -47.14 -25.76 -32.02
CA GLN A 560 -45.95 -26.63 -32.26
C GLN A 560 -44.86 -26.11 -33.26
N ASN A 561 -43.56 -26.46 -33.24
CA ASN A 561 -42.83 -27.66 -32.75
C ASN A 561 -41.29 -27.40 -32.61
N GLY A 562 -40.54 -28.24 -31.88
CA GLY A 562 -39.09 -28.45 -32.18
C GLY A 562 -38.05 -28.60 -31.04
N ARG A 563 -37.96 -29.79 -30.41
CA ARG A 563 -36.77 -30.32 -29.67
C ARG A 563 -36.79 -31.86 -29.77
N PRO A 564 -35.64 -32.57 -29.84
CA PRO A 564 -35.00 -33.17 -28.63
C PRO A 564 -33.45 -33.39 -28.80
N PRO A 565 -32.72 -34.22 -28.02
CA PRO A 565 -32.94 -34.76 -26.66
C PRO A 565 -31.78 -34.51 -25.65
N THR A 566 -32.00 -35.01 -24.44
CA THR A 566 -31.10 -35.16 -23.28
C THR A 566 -29.90 -36.11 -23.45
N GLY A 567 -28.89 -35.95 -22.58
CA GLY A 567 -27.93 -37.01 -22.25
C GLY A 567 -27.25 -36.77 -20.89
N GLY A 568 -27.26 -37.77 -20.01
CA GLY A 568 -26.53 -37.75 -18.74
C GLY A 568 -26.31 -39.17 -18.23
N PHE A 569 -25.17 -39.43 -17.59
CA PHE A 569 -24.85 -40.68 -16.89
C PHE A 569 -23.87 -40.43 -15.75
N GLY A 570 -24.06 -41.15 -14.63
CA GLY A 570 -23.09 -41.25 -13.56
C GLY A 570 -22.41 -42.63 -13.54
N GLY A 571 -21.33 -42.75 -12.78
CA GLY A 571 -20.60 -43.99 -12.50
C GLY A 571 -19.57 -43.76 -11.41
N GLY A 572 -19.33 -44.75 -10.54
CA GLY A 572 -18.43 -44.62 -9.38
C GLY A 572 -17.52 -45.84 -9.17
N PHE A 573 -16.93 -45.91 -7.96
CA PHE A 573 -16.02 -46.96 -7.43
C PHE A 573 -14.54 -46.91 -7.93
N PRO A 574 -13.55 -47.50 -7.20
CA PRO A 574 -13.28 -47.28 -5.75
C PRO A 574 -11.79 -47.31 -5.32
N GLY A 575 -11.53 -47.03 -4.03
CA GLY A 575 -10.33 -47.42 -3.28
C GLY A 575 -9.14 -46.45 -3.37
N GLY A 576 -8.28 -46.29 -2.35
CA GLY A 576 -8.29 -46.84 -1.00
C GLY A 576 -6.86 -47.01 -0.47
N ASN A 577 -6.52 -46.45 0.70
CA ASN A 577 -5.42 -46.98 1.50
C ASN A 577 -5.50 -46.58 2.99
N GLN A 578 -4.99 -47.46 3.85
CA GLN A 578 -5.00 -47.34 5.30
C GLN A 578 -3.73 -46.62 5.81
N ASN A 579 -3.82 -46.01 6.99
CA ASN A 579 -2.86 -46.29 8.05
C ASN A 579 -3.41 -45.88 9.43
N GLN A 580 -3.49 -46.87 10.33
CA GLN A 580 -3.70 -46.68 11.76
C GLN A 580 -2.41 -47.00 12.52
N GLN A 581 -2.08 -46.21 13.54
CA GLN A 581 -1.36 -46.55 14.79
C GLN A 581 -1.31 -45.23 15.58
N GLY A 582 -2.03 -45.09 16.70
CA GLY A 582 -1.57 -45.46 18.06
C GLY A 582 -0.98 -44.22 18.76
N GLN A 583 -1.15 -43.95 20.06
CA GLN A 583 -1.72 -44.71 21.17
C GLN A 583 -1.89 -43.78 22.41
N GLN A 584 -2.81 -44.11 23.34
CA GLN A 584 -2.90 -43.60 24.75
C GLN A 584 -3.21 -42.08 24.98
N GLY A 585 -3.94 -41.63 26.02
CA GLY A 585 -4.78 -42.33 27.00
C GLY A 585 -4.87 -41.62 28.38
N GLN A 586 -6.07 -41.17 28.80
CA GLN A 586 -6.55 -40.90 30.18
C GLN A 586 -8.03 -40.44 30.06
N GLN A 587 -9.04 -41.14 30.60
CA GLN A 587 -9.50 -41.19 32.01
C GLN A 587 -9.74 -39.78 32.61
N GLY A 588 -10.93 -39.36 33.06
CA GLY A 588 -12.27 -39.96 33.01
C GLY A 588 -13.09 -39.65 34.28
N GLN A 589 -14.41 -39.41 34.17
CA GLN A 589 -15.33 -39.56 35.31
C GLN A 589 -16.78 -39.77 34.85
N GLN A 590 -17.53 -40.56 35.63
CA GLN A 590 -18.90 -41.02 35.35
C GLN A 590 -19.92 -40.27 36.24
N GLY A 591 -21.14 -40.09 35.74
CA GLY A 591 -22.26 -39.49 36.48
C GLY A 591 -23.60 -40.01 35.96
N GLN A 592 -24.11 -41.03 36.64
CA GLN A 592 -25.33 -41.83 36.38
C GLN A 592 -26.57 -41.08 35.85
N GLY A 593 -27.38 -41.76 35.02
CA GLY A 593 -28.70 -41.29 34.56
C GLY A 593 -29.87 -42.16 35.04
N GLN A 594 -31.09 -41.82 34.63
CA GLN A 594 -32.29 -42.64 34.76
C GLN A 594 -33.22 -42.54 33.53
N GLN A 595 -34.10 -43.53 33.39
CA GLN A 595 -34.97 -43.82 32.23
C GLN A 595 -36.26 -42.96 32.26
N GLY A 596 -37.08 -42.79 31.21
CA GLY A 596 -37.09 -43.34 29.84
C GLY A 596 -38.40 -42.98 29.09
N GLN A 597 -38.76 -43.77 28.07
CA GLN A 597 -40.00 -43.75 27.24
C GLN A 597 -40.12 -42.75 26.04
N GLN A 598 -39.84 -43.31 24.85
CA GLN A 598 -40.69 -43.40 23.64
C GLN A 598 -41.75 -42.30 23.33
N GLY A 599 -41.70 -41.77 22.09
CA GLY A 599 -42.84 -41.11 21.45
C GLY A 599 -42.49 -40.45 20.10
N GLN A 600 -42.99 -40.98 18.99
CA GLN A 600 -42.94 -40.34 17.66
C GLN A 600 -44.17 -39.43 17.48
N GLY A 601 -44.11 -38.37 16.66
CA GLY A 601 -45.33 -37.71 16.18
C GLY A 601 -45.17 -36.30 15.60
N GLN A 602 -45.54 -36.12 14.34
CA GLN A 602 -45.63 -34.85 13.63
C GLN A 602 -46.86 -34.02 14.08
N GLY A 603 -46.86 -32.70 13.79
CA GLY A 603 -48.05 -32.08 13.19
C GLY A 603 -48.68 -30.81 13.80
N GLN A 604 -48.56 -29.72 13.03
CA GLN A 604 -49.63 -28.75 12.70
C GLN A 604 -50.24 -27.75 13.73
N GLN A 605 -50.03 -26.46 13.41
CA GLN A 605 -50.97 -25.30 13.33
C GLN A 605 -52.18 -25.15 14.30
N GLY A 606 -52.33 -23.93 14.85
CA GLY A 606 -53.63 -23.37 15.25
C GLY A 606 -53.57 -22.06 16.06
N GLY A 607 -53.99 -20.92 15.48
CA GLY A 607 -54.45 -19.72 16.23
C GLY A 607 -55.94 -19.82 16.59
N PRO A 608 -56.63 -18.82 17.21
CA PRO A 608 -56.43 -17.35 17.17
C PRO A 608 -56.26 -16.70 18.59
N GLY A 609 -56.25 -15.38 18.83
CA GLY A 609 -56.24 -14.17 17.97
C GLY A 609 -57.28 -13.10 18.39
N GLY A 610 -56.86 -11.84 18.62
CA GLY A 610 -57.70 -10.70 19.08
C GLY A 610 -57.00 -9.33 18.92
N ARG A 611 -57.76 -8.23 18.74
CA ARG A 611 -57.29 -6.91 18.24
C ARG A 611 -57.49 -5.73 19.23
N THR A 612 -56.92 -4.58 18.83
CA THR A 612 -57.10 -3.17 19.29
C THR A 612 -56.08 -2.66 20.32
N GLY A 613 -55.54 -1.44 20.24
CA GLY A 613 -55.83 -0.30 19.34
C GLY A 613 -54.60 0.58 18.99
N GLU A 614 -54.83 1.69 18.29
CA GLU A 614 -53.82 2.51 17.58
C GLU A 614 -53.03 3.51 18.45
N GLY A 615 -51.80 3.85 18.02
CA GLY A 615 -50.88 4.74 18.76
C GLY A 615 -49.73 5.33 17.93
N ARG A 616 -50.05 5.98 16.81
CA ARG A 616 -49.26 6.97 16.03
C ARG A 616 -47.82 7.29 16.51
N MET A 617 -46.80 6.83 15.75
CA MET A 617 -45.63 7.64 15.39
C MET A 617 -44.98 7.09 14.11
N GLY A 618 -45.01 7.88 13.04
CA GLY A 618 -44.19 7.65 11.85
C GLY A 618 -42.97 8.57 11.91
N GLY A 619 -41.78 8.01 11.75
CA GLY A 619 -40.52 8.72 11.80
C GLY A 619 -39.43 7.92 11.12
N GLY A 620 -39.37 8.02 9.78
CA GLY A 620 -38.24 7.47 9.03
C GLY A 620 -37.02 8.36 9.23
N MET A 621 -36.15 8.02 10.17
CA MET A 621 -34.84 8.66 10.29
C MET A 621 -33.96 8.20 9.14
N ALA A 622 -33.71 9.11 8.19
CA ALA A 622 -32.62 8.98 7.23
C ALA A 622 -31.31 9.25 7.97
N GLY A 623 -30.66 8.18 8.46
CA GLY A 623 -29.38 8.28 9.15
C GLY A 623 -28.23 8.53 8.18
N GLY A 624 -27.80 9.78 8.05
CA GLY A 624 -26.48 10.18 7.55
C GLY A 624 -25.81 11.07 8.61
N GLY A 625 -24.50 10.92 8.82
CA GLY A 625 -23.72 11.68 9.82
C GLY A 625 -22.70 10.85 10.61
N MET A 626 -22.95 9.55 10.80
CA MET A 626 -22.03 8.69 11.57
C MET A 626 -20.88 8.14 10.70
N GLY A 627 -19.66 8.53 11.06
CA GLY A 627 -18.42 7.98 10.50
C GLY A 627 -18.25 6.47 10.73
N GLY A 628 -17.40 5.83 9.92
CA GLY A 628 -17.21 4.38 9.93
C GLY A 628 -15.79 3.96 10.34
N LEU A 629 -15.56 2.67 10.56
CA LEU A 629 -14.23 2.16 10.95
C LEU A 629 -13.09 2.58 9.99
N LEU A 630 -13.37 2.68 8.68
CA LEU A 630 -12.36 2.92 7.65
C LEU A 630 -12.41 4.33 7.03
N ASN A 631 -13.49 5.08 7.32
CA ASN A 631 -13.81 6.39 6.75
C ASN A 631 -14.10 7.36 7.89
N GLY A 632 -13.57 8.59 7.82
CA GLY A 632 -13.87 9.62 8.80
C GLY A 632 -15.36 9.95 8.92
N ALA A 633 -15.73 10.66 9.98
CA ALA A 633 -17.03 11.31 10.07
C ALA A 633 -17.03 12.56 9.18
N ASP A 634 -18.14 12.81 8.49
CA ASP A 634 -18.42 14.12 7.93
C ASP A 634 -18.85 15.03 9.10
N VAL A 635 -18.20 16.19 9.25
CA VAL A 635 -18.41 17.09 10.40
C VAL A 635 -19.09 18.36 9.90
N ASP A 636 -20.36 18.52 10.25
CA ASP A 636 -21.18 19.69 9.91
C ASP A 636 -20.70 20.96 10.63
N ASP A 637 -21.05 22.13 10.10
CA ASP A 637 -20.67 23.43 10.66
C ASP A 637 -21.24 23.63 12.08
N GLU A 638 -22.45 23.14 12.38
CA GLU A 638 -23.04 23.20 13.73
C GLU A 638 -22.28 22.33 14.74
N ALA A 639 -21.85 21.14 14.32
CA ALA A 639 -21.04 20.25 15.14
C ALA A 639 -19.66 20.86 15.40
N LYS A 640 -19.09 21.54 14.41
CA LYS A 640 -17.85 22.30 14.54
C LYS A 640 -18.00 23.48 15.51
N GLU A 641 -19.02 24.31 15.35
CA GLU A 641 -19.27 25.48 16.23
C GLU A 641 -19.49 25.05 17.68
N LEU A 642 -20.21 23.94 17.91
CA LEU A 642 -20.38 23.35 19.24
C LEU A 642 -19.03 23.00 19.90
N LEU A 643 -18.12 22.37 19.15
CA LEU A 643 -16.83 21.93 19.68
C LEU A 643 -15.80 23.06 19.83
N GLU A 644 -15.83 24.08 18.98
CA GLU A 644 -14.95 25.26 19.11
C GLU A 644 -15.34 26.14 20.32
N LYS A 645 -16.62 26.11 20.73
CA LYS A 645 -17.15 26.91 21.83
C LYS A 645 -16.52 26.54 23.17
N ASN A 646 -15.75 27.47 23.73
CA ASN A 646 -15.01 27.33 24.99
C ASN A 646 -13.98 26.18 24.98
N ALA A 647 -13.53 25.71 23.81
CA ALA A 647 -12.61 24.57 23.69
C ALA A 647 -11.34 24.70 24.57
N GLY A 648 -10.79 25.92 24.64
CA GLY A 648 -9.58 26.24 25.42
C GLY A 648 -9.72 26.15 26.95
N ASP A 649 -10.93 25.98 27.49
CA ASP A 649 -11.15 25.72 28.91
C ASP A 649 -10.91 24.23 29.28
N TYR A 650 -10.79 23.35 28.28
CA TYR A 650 -10.67 21.89 28.44
C TYR A 650 -9.33 21.36 27.91
N THR A 651 -8.96 20.14 28.32
CA THR A 651 -7.79 19.44 27.73
C THR A 651 -8.15 18.76 26.40
N TRP A 652 -9.40 18.31 26.27
CA TRP A 652 -9.99 17.81 25.03
C TRP A 652 -11.37 18.44 24.82
N ALA A 653 -11.58 19.05 23.65
CA ALA A 653 -12.89 19.61 23.27
C ALA A 653 -13.95 18.50 23.16
N ALA A 654 -13.54 17.29 22.77
CA ALA A 654 -14.39 16.10 22.88
C ALA A 654 -13.60 14.80 23.06
N ALA A 655 -14.31 13.73 23.37
CA ALA A 655 -13.84 12.36 23.25
C ALA A 655 -14.76 11.55 22.31
N ALA A 656 -14.18 10.65 21.50
CA ALA A 656 -14.93 9.83 20.55
C ALA A 656 -14.37 8.39 20.50
N ILE A 657 -15.25 7.41 20.27
CA ILE A 657 -14.84 6.02 20.05
C ILE A 657 -14.21 5.88 18.65
N GLY A 658 -13.00 5.31 18.60
CA GLY A 658 -12.25 5.06 17.37
C GLY A 658 -11.48 6.29 16.88
N SER A 659 -10.17 6.12 16.68
CA SER A 659 -9.26 7.20 16.26
C SER A 659 -9.66 7.84 14.93
N GLN A 660 -10.34 7.11 14.04
CA GLN A 660 -10.75 7.67 12.75
C GLN A 660 -11.93 8.65 12.88
N ASN A 661 -12.81 8.46 13.87
CA ASN A 661 -13.85 9.43 14.20
C ASN A 661 -13.22 10.66 14.87
N ALA A 662 -12.44 10.46 15.94
CA ALA A 662 -11.76 11.54 16.67
C ALA A 662 -10.91 12.44 15.75
N ALA A 663 -10.15 11.83 14.83
CA ALA A 663 -9.34 12.54 13.85
C ALA A 663 -10.15 13.49 12.95
N SER A 664 -11.40 13.16 12.65
CA SER A 664 -12.25 13.95 11.74
C SER A 664 -12.69 15.26 12.39
N TYR A 665 -13.16 15.18 13.63
CA TYR A 665 -13.50 16.34 14.45
C TYR A 665 -12.28 17.20 14.80
N GLN A 666 -11.13 16.59 15.13
CA GLN A 666 -9.89 17.33 15.40
C GLN A 666 -9.39 18.11 14.16
N LEU A 667 -9.51 17.54 12.96
CA LEU A 667 -9.07 18.18 11.71
C LEU A 667 -10.04 19.28 11.22
N SER A 668 -11.30 19.27 11.64
CA SER A 668 -12.28 20.30 11.29
C SER A 668 -12.24 21.50 12.25
N THR A 669 -12.08 21.28 13.55
CA THR A 669 -12.03 22.32 14.59
C THR A 669 -10.63 22.91 14.79
N GLY A 670 -9.58 22.10 14.67
CA GLY A 670 -8.23 22.48 15.11
C GLY A 670 -7.89 22.01 16.53
N GLU A 671 -8.88 21.57 17.29
CA GLU A 671 -8.85 21.34 18.74
C GLU A 671 -8.65 19.86 19.12
N PRO A 672 -7.98 19.53 20.25
CA PRO A 672 -7.71 18.15 20.63
C PRO A 672 -8.99 17.34 20.86
N VAL A 673 -9.12 16.19 20.20
CA VAL A 673 -10.21 15.22 20.40
C VAL A 673 -9.62 13.89 20.86
N MET A 674 -10.00 13.43 22.05
CA MET A 674 -9.53 12.15 22.59
C MET A 674 -10.12 10.98 21.81
N ALA A 675 -9.25 10.12 21.28
CA ALA A 675 -9.67 8.81 20.78
C ALA A 675 -9.71 7.78 21.91
N ILE A 676 -10.88 7.18 22.11
CA ILE A 676 -11.10 6.05 23.01
C ILE A 676 -11.01 4.76 22.19
N GLY A 677 -10.25 3.78 22.68
CA GLY A 677 -10.18 2.46 22.08
C GLY A 677 -9.24 2.31 20.88
N GLY A 678 -8.32 3.27 20.66
CA GLY A 678 -7.41 3.22 19.52
C GLY A 678 -8.14 3.28 18.18
N PHE A 679 -7.60 2.69 17.13
CA PHE A 679 -8.15 2.84 15.78
C PHE A 679 -9.59 2.29 15.67
N ASN A 680 -9.82 1.10 16.23
CA ASN A 680 -11.03 0.30 16.02
C ASN A 680 -11.96 0.22 17.24
N GLY A 681 -11.63 0.91 18.34
CA GLY A 681 -12.41 0.86 19.59
C GLY A 681 -12.00 -0.23 20.58
N THR A 682 -11.01 -1.08 20.29
CA THR A 682 -10.64 -2.26 21.11
C THR A 682 -9.43 -2.06 22.05
N ASP A 683 -8.62 -1.02 21.89
CA ASP A 683 -7.49 -0.77 22.81
C ASP A 683 -8.02 -0.44 24.23
N PRO A 684 -7.45 -0.96 25.31
CA PRO A 684 -7.91 -0.68 26.68
C PRO A 684 -7.45 0.71 27.19
N SER A 685 -7.74 1.78 26.43
CA SER A 685 -7.33 3.14 26.74
C SER A 685 -8.31 4.23 26.26
N PRO A 686 -8.66 5.22 27.10
CA PRO A 686 -8.49 5.20 28.55
C PRO A 686 -9.31 4.06 29.19
N THR A 687 -8.93 3.61 30.38
CA THR A 687 -9.81 2.73 31.17
C THR A 687 -11.08 3.48 31.61
N PRO A 688 -12.19 2.80 31.95
CA PRO A 688 -13.41 3.49 32.38
C PRO A 688 -13.20 4.31 33.65
N ALA A 689 -12.30 3.89 34.55
CA ALA A 689 -11.93 4.65 35.74
C ALA A 689 -11.19 5.95 35.39
N GLN A 690 -10.20 5.89 34.51
CA GLN A 690 -9.46 7.08 34.04
C GLN A 690 -10.37 8.03 33.26
N PHE A 691 -11.29 7.52 32.44
CA PHE A 691 -12.24 8.39 31.73
C PHE A 691 -13.13 9.16 32.72
N LYS A 692 -13.68 8.47 33.73
CA LYS A 692 -14.47 9.10 34.80
C LYS A 692 -13.67 10.14 35.60
N GLU A 693 -12.40 9.85 35.89
CA GLU A 693 -11.47 10.79 36.52
C GLU A 693 -11.28 12.06 35.66
N TYR A 694 -11.00 11.90 34.35
CA TYR A 694 -10.85 13.04 33.44
C TYR A 694 -12.13 13.89 33.31
N VAL A 695 -13.31 13.28 33.35
CA VAL A 695 -14.59 14.00 33.37
C VAL A 695 -14.78 14.74 34.70
N ALA A 696 -14.51 14.10 35.84
CA ALA A 696 -14.61 14.73 37.16
C ALA A 696 -13.60 15.88 37.37
N GLU A 697 -12.44 15.82 36.71
CA GLU A 697 -11.45 16.91 36.66
C GLU A 697 -11.80 18.02 35.64
N GLY A 698 -12.89 17.89 34.88
CA GLY A 698 -13.29 18.86 33.85
C GLY A 698 -12.38 18.89 32.62
N LYS A 699 -11.66 17.80 32.31
CA LYS A 699 -10.69 17.75 31.20
C LYS A 699 -11.33 17.54 29.82
N ILE A 700 -12.57 17.05 29.76
CA ILE A 700 -13.29 16.68 28.53
C ILE A 700 -14.64 17.41 28.53
N HIS A 701 -14.96 18.16 27.47
CA HIS A 701 -16.24 18.89 27.37
C HIS A 701 -17.36 17.99 26.86
N TYR A 702 -17.21 17.43 25.65
CA TYR A 702 -18.23 16.59 25.02
C TYR A 702 -17.79 15.13 24.85
N PHE A 703 -18.73 14.20 24.86
CA PHE A 703 -18.54 12.86 24.30
C PHE A 703 -19.36 12.73 23.02
N ILE A 704 -18.72 12.30 21.94
CA ILE A 704 -19.36 12.13 20.63
C ILE A 704 -19.93 10.72 20.54
N ALA A 705 -21.24 10.59 20.32
CA ALA A 705 -21.89 9.31 20.15
C ALA A 705 -21.38 8.61 18.89
N GLY A 706 -20.70 7.48 19.06
CA GLY A 706 -20.34 6.61 17.94
C GLY A 706 -21.58 5.97 17.33
N GLY A 707 -21.63 5.87 16.01
CA GLY A 707 -22.53 4.91 15.38
C GLY A 707 -22.17 3.48 15.79
N MET A 708 -23.15 2.58 15.85
CA MET A 708 -22.95 1.14 16.09
C MET A 708 -22.25 0.46 14.88
N GLY A 709 -21.01 0.86 14.61
CA GLY A 709 -20.23 0.53 13.43
C GLY A 709 -19.00 -0.31 13.77
N GLY A 710 -19.22 -1.58 14.15
CA GLY A 710 -18.14 -2.53 14.39
C GLY A 710 -18.05 -3.07 15.81
N GLY A 711 -19.19 -3.40 16.44
CA GLY A 711 -19.20 -4.25 17.62
C GLY A 711 -18.66 -5.64 17.28
N GLY A 712 -17.36 -5.84 17.47
CA GLY A 712 -16.72 -7.14 17.34
C GLY A 712 -17.18 -8.07 18.45
N THR A 713 -18.12 -8.97 18.13
CA THR A 713 -18.54 -10.03 19.06
C THR A 713 -17.41 -11.06 19.21
N GLY A 714 -16.45 -10.76 20.09
CA GLY A 714 -15.36 -11.67 20.46
C GLY A 714 -14.06 -10.95 20.85
N GLY A 715 -13.91 -10.64 22.15
CA GLY A 715 -12.68 -10.09 22.75
C GLY A 715 -12.98 -9.35 24.05
N ASP A 716 -12.18 -9.57 25.10
CA ASP A 716 -12.51 -9.18 26.48
C ASP A 716 -12.38 -7.66 26.81
N SER A 717 -12.09 -6.78 25.84
CA SER A 717 -11.96 -5.33 26.06
C SER A 717 -13.28 -4.56 25.90
N ASN A 718 -14.23 -4.81 26.80
CA ASN A 718 -15.54 -4.13 26.89
C ASN A 718 -15.46 -2.62 27.28
N THR A 719 -14.26 -2.01 27.24
CA THR A 719 -13.94 -0.69 27.78
C THR A 719 -14.67 0.46 27.07
N SER A 720 -14.62 0.50 25.74
CA SER A 720 -15.26 1.56 24.93
C SER A 720 -16.79 1.55 25.08
N ALA A 721 -17.39 0.36 25.20
CA ALA A 721 -18.81 0.21 25.47
C ALA A 721 -19.17 0.69 26.87
N GLN A 722 -18.45 0.25 27.92
CA GLN A 722 -18.66 0.70 29.31
C GLN A 722 -18.53 2.22 29.49
N ILE A 723 -17.62 2.88 28.75
CA ILE A 723 -17.53 4.34 28.74
C ILE A 723 -18.77 4.95 28.06
N SER A 724 -19.18 4.41 26.91
CA SER A 724 -20.35 4.91 26.16
C SER A 724 -21.65 4.77 26.95
N GLU A 725 -21.90 3.59 27.53
CA GLU A 725 -23.05 3.28 28.39
C GLU A 725 -23.10 4.23 29.59
N TRP A 726 -21.97 4.39 30.31
CA TRP A 726 -21.91 5.30 31.45
C TRP A 726 -22.19 6.75 31.07
N VAL A 727 -21.67 7.23 29.93
CA VAL A 727 -21.96 8.60 29.46
C VAL A 727 -23.45 8.77 29.17
N GLN A 728 -24.05 7.84 28.41
CA GLN A 728 -25.46 7.91 28.01
C GLN A 728 -26.42 7.87 29.20
N GLU A 729 -26.06 7.17 30.27
CA GLU A 729 -26.85 7.12 31.51
C GLU A 729 -26.75 8.40 32.36
N ASN A 730 -25.64 9.14 32.28
CA ASN A 730 -25.27 10.14 33.29
C ASN A 730 -25.25 11.60 32.80
N PHE A 731 -25.32 11.89 31.49
CA PHE A 731 -25.14 13.25 30.94
C PHE A 731 -26.21 13.68 29.92
N GLU A 732 -26.47 14.99 29.82
CA GLU A 732 -27.45 15.54 28.86
C GLU A 732 -27.03 15.29 27.40
N GLU A 733 -27.97 14.77 26.59
CA GLU A 733 -27.79 14.64 25.14
C GLU A 733 -27.95 16.00 24.44
N VAL A 734 -27.04 16.30 23.52
CA VAL A 734 -27.01 17.51 22.68
C VAL A 734 -26.83 17.10 21.22
N THR A 735 -27.80 17.40 20.37
CA THR A 735 -27.67 17.20 18.92
C THR A 735 -27.13 18.47 18.25
N ALA A 736 -26.11 18.33 17.39
CA ALA A 736 -25.62 19.42 16.55
C ALA A 736 -25.33 18.90 15.13
N GLY A 737 -25.98 19.50 14.13
CA GLY A 737 -26.00 18.99 12.76
C GLY A 737 -26.56 17.57 12.72
N SER A 738 -25.84 16.65 12.06
CA SER A 738 -26.16 15.23 11.98
C SER A 738 -25.61 14.37 13.12
N ALA A 739 -24.86 14.94 14.07
CA ALA A 739 -24.18 14.22 15.13
C ALA A 739 -24.82 14.41 16.52
N THR A 740 -24.80 13.33 17.31
CA THR A 740 -25.21 13.33 18.72
C THR A 740 -23.98 13.45 19.62
N PHE A 741 -24.06 14.35 20.59
CA PHE A 741 -23.08 14.60 21.63
C PHE A 741 -23.72 14.41 23.01
N TYR A 742 -22.89 14.23 24.04
CA TYR A 742 -23.28 14.32 25.44
C TYR A 742 -22.44 15.39 26.12
N ASP A 743 -23.07 16.34 26.80
CA ASP A 743 -22.40 17.44 27.51
C ASP A 743 -21.92 16.95 28.88
N LEU A 744 -20.61 16.69 29.00
CA LEU A 744 -20.02 16.10 30.21
C LEU A 744 -19.93 17.10 31.38
N THR A 745 -20.39 18.34 31.18
CA THR A 745 -20.59 19.33 32.27
C THR A 745 -21.99 19.31 32.86
N ARG A 746 -22.93 18.56 32.26
CA ARG A 746 -24.35 18.54 32.63
C ARG A 746 -24.81 17.13 33.01
N PRO A 747 -24.68 16.75 34.30
CA PRO A 747 -25.21 15.48 34.76
C PRO A 747 -26.75 15.48 34.71
N THR A 748 -27.34 14.31 34.43
CA THR A 748 -28.80 14.10 34.36
C THR A 748 -29.48 14.00 35.75
N SER A 749 -28.70 14.00 36.83
CA SER A 749 -29.13 13.79 38.22
C SER A 749 -28.41 14.68 39.22
#